data_AF-A0A0Q7WK87-F1
#
_entry.id   AF-A0A0Q7WK87-F1
#
_cell.length_a   1.000
_cell.length_b   1.000
_cell.length_c   1.000
_cell.angle_alpha   90.00
_cell.angle_beta   90.00
_cell.angle_gamma   90.00
#
_symmetry.space_group_name_H-M   'P 1'
#
loop_
_entity.id
_entity.type
_entity.pdbx_description
1 polymer ?
#
loop_
_entity_poly.entity_id
_entity_poly.type
_entity_poly.pdbx_seq_one_letter_code
_entity_poly.pdbx_strand_id
1 'polypeptide(L)'
;MLVVLGLIGGLLLASQPKTYPNLHTILDTGVGLLSGILALKLWGAGQREGGHIARRLALVFLATFAMEMVHVLVTVEWSGPLAPIKASSGVLRPSTWPPPSHLLPLGVIGALLWPTTRRSGLATFASAVLATAIVLFAVYQRLPTYLPPGPLGITRPTLILAPMLWIAAGLLAWRLADRDRVVRALPMTAVILAAANALILYSRSPADAPAMASHLGKMAGELTLLFFLFQTASRDMGDRVRVETALSQLNAELDQRVAERTAQLEAETQARQKGQRLLEAVVENSPAVIYVKDLDGRYLMVNRRYGDIFHIDRDAMVGRTDHDIFPLEIADAFRTMDVRVAAADQPLTEEESAPHDDGPHAYISVKSPLRDATGQVYAVFGISTDITERKDAEAKLHTQLQRMGLLDEITRAIGERQDNQSIFQVVVRSIEDQLPADFACLCLYDDLERALTVAAVGVNSQALALELAMPERAQVDIDENGLSQCVRGRLVYEPDIAQVPFPFPRRLAGGGLGSMVCAPLQVESKVFGVLVVARFQPNAFVSAECEFLRQLSEHVALAAHQAQLHSALQAAYDDLRQSQQAILQQERLKALGQMASGIAHDINNALSPVSLYTEAMIETEPGLSAAGRGQLEIIRRAVEDVGQTIGKMREFYRLRETQLETEPVQLNQLVGQVLELTRARWNDMAMQRGVVIAVETALADDLPAVMGVASEIREALVNLVFNAIDAMPDGGVLTVNTARLATDVGDAVRVSVADNGIGMDAEARRRCLEPFFTTKGERGTGLGLAMVYGVAQRHGAELDVLSSPGAGATISLTFARAADDRAAPTTPAAVPRRRLRLLLVDDDPVLLKALSDALENDGHVVTIANGGGAGIEAFEASQGGDRFDAVFTDLGMPYVDGRRVAAAIKGLSATTPVILLTGWGQGLLADDDVPPHIDLVLSKPPKLRELRAALARFTT
;
A
#
# COMPACT_ATOMS: atom_id res chain seq x y z
N MET A 1 15.72 -38.81 15.13
CA MET A 1 14.74 -39.79 15.66
C MET A 1 15.40 -40.91 16.46
N LEU A 2 16.34 -41.71 15.91
CA LEU A 2 17.02 -42.78 16.66
C LEU A 2 17.73 -42.29 17.94
N VAL A 3 18.40 -41.13 17.86
CA VAL A 3 19.03 -40.47 19.02
C VAL A 3 18.00 -40.10 20.08
N VAL A 4 16.81 -39.64 19.68
CA VAL A 4 15.73 -39.24 20.59
C VAL A 4 15.14 -40.47 21.28
N LEU A 5 14.89 -41.56 20.54
CA LEU A 5 14.42 -42.83 21.12
C LEU A 5 15.46 -43.44 22.07
N GLY A 6 16.75 -43.34 21.75
CA GLY A 6 17.85 -43.76 22.62
C GLY A 6 17.96 -42.92 23.89
N LEU A 7 17.81 -41.60 23.80
CA LEU A 7 17.78 -40.69 24.96
C LEU A 7 16.59 -41.00 25.88
N ILE A 8 15.39 -41.19 25.33
CA ILE A 8 14.19 -41.57 26.09
C ILE A 8 14.40 -42.93 26.77
N GLY A 9 14.98 -43.91 26.07
CA GLY A 9 15.32 -45.21 26.65
C GLY A 9 16.33 -45.12 27.80
N GLY A 10 17.37 -44.29 27.66
CA GLY A 10 18.36 -44.03 28.70
C GLY A 10 17.77 -43.33 29.93
N LEU A 11 16.89 -42.34 29.72
CA LEU A 11 16.13 -41.66 30.78
C LEU A 11 15.21 -42.62 31.54
N LEU A 12 14.54 -43.54 30.84
CA LEU A 12 13.70 -44.56 31.46
C LEU A 12 14.53 -45.50 32.34
N LEU A 13 15.70 -45.95 31.87
CA LEU A 13 16.62 -46.82 32.64
C LEU A 13 17.23 -46.11 33.86
N ALA A 14 17.41 -44.79 33.80
CA ALA A 14 17.90 -43.98 34.91
C ALA A 14 16.82 -43.68 35.97
N SER A 15 15.55 -43.94 35.68
CA SER A 15 14.42 -43.67 36.59
C SER A 15 14.17 -44.80 37.60
N GLN A 16 13.89 -44.44 38.87
CA GLN A 16 13.50 -45.34 39.99
C GLN A 16 12.31 -46.26 39.63
N PRO A 17 12.07 -47.41 40.33
CA PRO A 17 11.20 -48.49 39.84
C PRO A 17 9.72 -48.08 39.78
N LYS A 18 9.33 -47.48 38.66
CA LYS A 18 7.96 -47.18 38.28
C LYS A 18 7.50 -48.16 37.20
N THR A 19 6.25 -48.59 37.29
CA THR A 19 5.58 -49.35 36.24
C THR A 19 4.85 -48.39 35.31
N TYR A 20 4.93 -48.63 34.00
CA TYR A 20 4.41 -47.76 32.93
C TYR A 20 3.38 -48.49 32.05
N PRO A 21 2.22 -48.92 32.58
CA PRO A 21 1.27 -49.79 31.87
C PRO A 21 0.67 -49.15 30.60
N ASN A 22 0.40 -47.84 30.65
CA ASN A 22 -0.12 -47.11 29.49
C ASN A 22 0.94 -46.97 28.39
N LEU A 23 2.19 -46.67 28.79
CA LEU A 23 3.30 -46.58 27.87
C LEU A 23 3.57 -47.93 27.20
N HIS A 24 3.53 -49.03 27.96
CA HIS A 24 3.68 -50.38 27.42
C HIS A 24 2.70 -50.66 26.28
N THR A 25 1.41 -50.37 26.50
CA THR A 25 0.37 -50.59 25.49
C THR A 25 0.57 -49.72 24.24
N ILE A 26 0.99 -48.46 24.42
CA ILE A 26 1.27 -47.54 23.31
C ILE A 26 2.47 -48.04 22.49
N LEU A 27 3.57 -48.42 23.15
CA LEU A 27 4.79 -48.88 22.48
C LEU A 27 4.54 -50.21 21.74
N ASP A 28 3.78 -51.14 22.32
CA ASP A 28 3.41 -52.40 21.66
C ASP A 28 2.54 -52.20 20.43
N THR A 29 1.54 -51.31 20.55
CA THR A 29 0.71 -50.93 19.40
C THR A 29 1.56 -50.31 18.30
N GLY A 30 2.54 -49.48 18.67
CA GLY A 30 3.51 -48.88 17.77
C GLY A 30 4.37 -49.92 17.04
N VAL A 31 4.97 -50.88 17.77
CA VAL A 31 5.76 -51.98 17.18
C VAL A 31 4.89 -52.81 16.23
N GLY A 32 3.67 -53.16 16.63
CA GLY A 32 2.76 -53.93 15.78
C GLY A 32 2.45 -53.19 14.47
N LEU A 33 1.95 -51.95 14.54
CA LEU A 33 1.61 -51.17 13.35
C LEU A 33 2.81 -51.00 12.41
N LEU A 34 4.00 -50.78 12.97
CA LEU A 34 5.22 -50.60 12.21
C LEU A 34 5.67 -51.89 11.51
N SER A 35 5.58 -53.04 12.17
CA SER A 35 5.72 -54.37 11.56
C SER A 35 4.74 -54.57 10.38
N GLY A 36 3.49 -54.13 10.51
CA GLY A 36 2.51 -54.18 9.42
C GLY A 36 2.87 -53.29 8.22
N ILE A 37 3.34 -52.07 8.49
CA ILE A 37 3.83 -51.15 7.45
C ILE A 37 5.05 -51.74 6.73
N LEU A 38 5.99 -52.30 7.48
CA LEU A 38 7.16 -52.97 6.92
C LEU A 38 6.77 -54.15 6.04
N ALA A 39 5.80 -54.97 6.45
CA ALA A 39 5.29 -56.07 5.65
C ALA A 39 4.76 -55.59 4.29
N LEU A 40 3.93 -54.55 4.27
CA LEU A 40 3.39 -53.96 3.04
C LEU A 40 4.50 -53.37 2.15
N LYS A 41 5.47 -52.66 2.74
CA LYS A 41 6.56 -52.03 1.99
C LYS A 41 7.50 -53.08 1.39
N LEU A 42 7.86 -54.11 2.15
CA LEU A 42 8.69 -55.22 1.68
C LEU A 42 7.98 -56.04 0.60
N TRP A 43 6.65 -56.21 0.71
CA TRP A 43 5.86 -56.87 -0.33
C TRP A 43 5.89 -56.08 -1.64
N GLY A 44 5.65 -54.77 -1.57
CA GLY A 44 5.70 -53.88 -2.72
C GLY A 44 7.10 -53.75 -3.32
N ALA A 45 8.16 -53.81 -2.52
CA ALA A 45 9.54 -53.88 -3.01
C ALA A 45 9.80 -55.19 -3.77
N GLY A 46 9.38 -56.32 -3.19
CA GLY A 46 9.51 -57.63 -3.83
C GLY A 46 8.68 -57.81 -5.10
N GLN A 47 7.57 -57.08 -5.27
CA GLN A 47 6.83 -57.05 -6.54
C GLN A 47 7.59 -56.29 -7.63
N ARG A 48 8.16 -55.13 -7.30
CA ARG A 48 8.84 -54.24 -8.26
C ARG A 48 10.20 -54.76 -8.71
N GLU A 49 10.97 -55.36 -7.80
CA GLU A 49 12.37 -55.75 -8.07
C GLU A 49 12.54 -57.25 -8.38
N GLY A 50 11.46 -58.04 -8.37
CA GLY A 50 11.53 -59.50 -8.54
C GLY A 50 12.22 -60.25 -7.39
N GLY A 51 12.61 -59.55 -6.32
CA GLY A 51 13.34 -60.11 -5.19
C GLY A 51 12.51 -61.08 -4.35
N HIS A 52 12.86 -62.37 -4.40
CA HIS A 52 12.23 -63.41 -3.59
C HIS A 52 12.46 -63.22 -2.08
N ILE A 53 13.57 -62.59 -1.69
CA ILE A 53 13.94 -62.35 -0.29
C ILE A 53 13.01 -61.30 0.33
N ALA A 54 12.76 -60.18 -0.36
CA ALA A 54 11.85 -59.14 0.11
C ALA A 54 10.42 -59.66 0.37
N ARG A 55 9.90 -60.52 -0.52
CA ARG A 55 8.57 -61.14 -0.34
C ARG A 55 8.52 -62.11 0.85
N ARG A 56 9.61 -62.85 1.09
CA ARG A 56 9.73 -63.73 2.27
C ARG A 56 9.79 -62.92 3.56
N LEU A 57 10.61 -61.87 3.59
CA LEU A 57 10.67 -60.95 4.74
C LEU A 57 9.30 -60.30 5.00
N ALA A 58 8.58 -59.90 3.96
CA ALA A 58 7.22 -59.37 4.10
C ALA A 58 6.27 -60.34 4.82
N LEU A 59 6.32 -61.64 4.50
CA LEU A 59 5.53 -62.66 5.17
C LEU A 59 5.92 -62.84 6.65
N VAL A 60 7.20 -62.73 6.97
CA VAL A 60 7.69 -62.80 8.35
C VAL A 60 7.16 -61.62 9.15
N PHE A 61 7.29 -60.39 8.63
CA PHE A 61 6.76 -59.19 9.28
C PHE A 61 5.22 -59.19 9.38
N LEU A 62 4.52 -59.77 8.39
CA LEU A 62 3.07 -59.95 8.45
C LEU A 62 2.66 -60.92 9.56
N ALA A 63 3.37 -62.04 9.71
CA ALA A 63 3.13 -63.00 10.79
C ALA A 63 3.41 -62.36 12.16
N THR A 64 4.51 -61.60 12.27
CA THR A 64 4.85 -60.82 13.48
C THR A 64 3.76 -59.79 13.80
N PHE A 65 3.30 -59.02 12.82
CA PHE A 65 2.19 -58.06 12.97
C PHE A 65 0.92 -58.73 13.51
N ALA A 66 0.52 -59.87 12.94
CA ALA A 66 -0.67 -60.59 13.38
C ALA A 66 -0.54 -61.02 14.86
N MET A 67 0.64 -61.47 15.28
CA MET A 67 0.88 -61.83 16.68
C MET A 67 0.86 -60.61 17.62
N GLU A 68 1.51 -59.51 17.24
CA GLU A 68 1.50 -58.27 18.05
C GLU A 68 0.10 -57.63 18.11
N MET A 69 -0.71 -57.73 17.05
CA MET A 69 -2.10 -57.24 17.08
C MET A 69 -3.01 -58.07 17.98
N VAL A 70 -2.84 -59.39 18.03
CA VAL A 70 -3.55 -60.22 19.01
C VAL A 70 -3.21 -59.78 20.43
N HIS A 71 -1.97 -59.32 20.69
CA HIS A 71 -1.60 -58.75 21.99
C HIS A 71 -2.38 -57.47 22.31
N VAL A 72 -2.40 -56.51 21.38
CA VAL A 72 -3.10 -55.23 21.56
C VAL A 72 -4.61 -55.42 21.72
N LEU A 73 -5.21 -56.32 20.93
CA LEU A 73 -6.64 -56.60 21.02
C LEU A 73 -7.02 -57.14 22.40
N VAL A 74 -6.16 -57.93 23.03
CA VAL A 74 -6.46 -58.52 24.35
C VAL A 74 -6.27 -57.53 25.51
N THR A 75 -5.52 -56.43 25.32
CA THR A 75 -5.34 -55.38 26.35
C THR A 75 -6.44 -54.31 26.35
N VAL A 76 -7.24 -54.23 25.29
CA VAL A 76 -8.38 -53.31 25.18
C VAL A 76 -9.59 -53.78 26.00
N GLU A 77 -10.30 -52.83 26.61
CA GLU A 77 -11.56 -53.14 27.31
C GLU A 77 -12.72 -53.27 26.31
N TRP A 78 -13.15 -54.51 26.07
CA TRP A 78 -14.29 -54.81 25.19
C TRP A 78 -15.60 -54.97 25.96
N SER A 79 -16.69 -54.47 25.39
CA SER A 79 -18.06 -54.62 25.90
C SER A 79 -18.97 -55.33 24.88
N GLY A 80 -20.12 -55.83 25.34
CA GLY A 80 -21.10 -56.51 24.47
C GLY A 80 -20.56 -57.82 23.85
N PRO A 81 -20.85 -58.13 22.57
CA PRO A 81 -20.49 -59.40 21.93
C PRO A 81 -18.98 -59.68 21.82
N LEU A 82 -18.13 -58.68 22.05
CA LEU A 82 -16.67 -58.79 22.02
C LEU A 82 -16.05 -58.98 23.43
N ALA A 83 -16.84 -58.94 24.50
CA ALA A 83 -16.39 -59.21 25.87
C ALA A 83 -15.63 -60.56 26.05
N PRO A 84 -15.95 -61.65 25.31
CA PRO A 84 -15.19 -62.90 25.41
C PRO A 84 -13.71 -62.79 25.03
N ILE A 85 -13.32 -61.78 24.24
CA ILE A 85 -11.92 -61.55 23.83
C ILE A 85 -11.03 -61.19 25.03
N LYS A 86 -11.52 -60.30 25.91
CA LYS A 86 -10.82 -59.93 27.16
C LYS A 86 -10.82 -61.10 28.15
N ALA A 87 -11.93 -61.85 28.22
CA ALA A 87 -12.02 -63.05 29.07
C ALA A 87 -11.03 -64.15 28.65
N SER A 88 -10.67 -64.21 27.37
CA SER A 88 -9.68 -65.15 26.82
C SER A 88 -8.23 -64.69 27.01
N SER A 89 -7.99 -63.60 27.74
CA SER A 89 -6.65 -63.03 27.93
C SER A 89 -5.64 -64.01 28.53
N GLY A 90 -6.06 -64.90 29.44
CA GLY A 90 -5.19 -65.94 30.00
C GLY A 90 -4.65 -66.94 28.96
N VAL A 91 -5.36 -67.14 27.85
CA VAL A 91 -5.01 -68.09 26.77
C VAL A 91 -4.36 -67.38 25.57
N LEU A 92 -4.92 -66.25 25.16
CA LEU A 92 -4.43 -65.46 24.02
C LEU A 92 -3.20 -64.61 24.36
N ARG A 93 -2.98 -64.35 25.65
CA ARG A 93 -1.79 -63.67 26.18
C ARG A 93 -1.11 -64.57 27.21
N PRO A 94 -0.50 -65.70 26.77
CA PRO A 94 0.21 -66.58 27.69
C PRO A 94 1.34 -65.78 28.36
N SER A 95 1.14 -65.53 29.66
CA SER A 95 1.99 -64.80 30.60
C SER A 95 3.16 -64.01 29.96
N THR A 96 2.89 -62.75 29.55
CA THR A 96 3.88 -61.71 29.18
C THR A 96 4.80 -61.95 27.95
N TRP A 97 4.34 -62.80 27.02
CA TRP A 97 4.56 -62.88 25.55
C TRP A 97 5.98 -62.65 24.94
N PRO A 98 6.64 -63.75 24.46
CA PRO A 98 7.83 -63.65 23.59
C PRO A 98 7.84 -64.32 22.18
N PRO A 99 6.74 -64.88 21.61
CA PRO A 99 6.84 -65.45 20.26
C PRO A 99 7.34 -64.50 19.14
N PRO A 100 6.89 -63.24 18.98
CA PRO A 100 7.45 -62.27 18.04
C PRO A 100 8.96 -62.08 18.19
N SER A 101 9.47 -62.04 19.42
CA SER A 101 10.88 -61.86 19.74
C SER A 101 11.77 -62.98 19.19
N HIS A 102 11.22 -64.18 18.95
CA HIS A 102 11.92 -65.31 18.33
C HIS A 102 11.51 -65.55 16.88
N LEU A 103 10.23 -65.36 16.55
CA LEU A 103 9.67 -65.57 15.22
C LEU A 103 10.29 -64.62 14.21
N LEU A 104 10.45 -63.34 14.57
CA LEU A 104 11.00 -62.34 13.66
C LEU A 104 12.47 -62.64 13.28
N PRO A 105 13.43 -62.85 14.21
CA PRO A 105 14.81 -63.17 13.82
C PRO A 105 14.95 -64.55 13.15
N LEU A 106 14.18 -65.57 13.58
CA LEU A 106 14.18 -66.88 12.91
C LEU A 106 13.62 -66.79 11.49
N GLY A 107 12.57 -66.02 11.31
CA GLY A 107 11.97 -65.76 10.01
C GLY A 107 12.90 -64.96 9.10
N VAL A 108 13.63 -63.97 9.62
CA VAL A 108 14.65 -63.24 8.85
C VAL A 108 15.79 -64.17 8.41
N ILE A 109 16.34 -64.99 9.31
CA ILE A 109 17.35 -66.00 8.96
C ILE A 109 16.78 -66.97 7.91
N GLY A 110 15.57 -67.46 8.12
CA GLY A 110 14.87 -68.33 7.18
C GLY A 110 14.72 -67.67 5.81
N ALA A 111 14.29 -66.41 5.74
CA ALA A 111 14.10 -65.70 4.48
C ALA A 111 15.41 -65.57 3.68
N LEU A 112 16.55 -65.41 4.37
CA LEU A 112 17.88 -65.30 3.79
C LEU A 112 18.46 -66.66 3.34
N LEU A 113 18.19 -67.73 4.09
CA LEU A 113 18.73 -69.07 3.80
C LEU A 113 17.82 -69.94 2.93
N TRP A 114 16.54 -69.57 2.74
CA TRP A 114 15.58 -70.44 2.09
C TRP A 114 15.95 -70.70 0.62
N PRO A 115 16.08 -71.98 0.20
CA PRO A 115 16.52 -72.32 -1.14
C PRO A 115 15.55 -71.81 -2.21
N THR A 116 16.11 -71.35 -3.33
CA THR A 116 15.40 -70.79 -4.50
C THR A 116 15.17 -71.83 -5.61
N THR A 117 14.85 -73.08 -5.26
CA THR A 117 14.51 -74.11 -6.26
C THR A 117 13.04 -74.04 -6.67
N ARG A 118 12.70 -74.49 -7.90
CA ARG A 118 11.34 -74.43 -8.49
C ARG A 118 10.20 -75.06 -7.65
N ARG A 119 10.50 -75.89 -6.64
CA ARG A 119 9.49 -76.55 -5.76
C ARG A 119 9.33 -75.88 -4.37
N SER A 120 10.24 -75.02 -3.93
CA SER A 120 10.15 -74.34 -2.63
C SER A 120 9.53 -72.94 -2.77
N GLY A 121 8.23 -72.93 -3.05
CA GLY A 121 7.45 -71.71 -3.30
C GLY A 121 7.31 -70.78 -2.09
N LEU A 122 6.89 -69.54 -2.36
CA LEU A 122 6.54 -68.55 -1.33
C LEU A 122 5.48 -69.10 -0.34
N ALA A 123 4.58 -69.96 -0.81
CA ALA A 123 3.57 -70.64 0.01
C ALA A 123 4.15 -71.65 1.00
N THR A 124 5.21 -72.38 0.64
CA THR A 124 5.85 -73.33 1.58
C THR A 124 6.62 -72.59 2.66
N PHE A 125 7.26 -71.48 2.31
CA PHE A 125 7.88 -70.58 3.28
C PHE A 125 6.82 -69.95 4.21
N ALA A 126 5.70 -69.45 3.66
CA ALA A 126 4.60 -68.92 4.46
C ALA A 126 4.05 -69.96 5.46
N SER A 127 3.87 -71.20 4.99
CA SER A 127 3.40 -72.32 5.82
C SER A 127 4.41 -72.65 6.92
N ALA A 128 5.72 -72.60 6.63
CA ALA A 128 6.78 -72.82 7.62
C ALA A 128 6.81 -71.71 8.69
N VAL A 129 6.66 -70.45 8.29
CA VAL A 129 6.56 -69.30 9.22
C VAL A 129 5.33 -69.45 10.12
N LEU A 130 4.17 -69.79 9.55
CA LEU A 130 2.94 -70.01 10.32
C LEU A 130 3.07 -71.19 11.30
N ALA A 131 3.64 -72.32 10.85
CA ALA A 131 3.88 -73.47 11.70
C ALA A 131 4.84 -73.13 12.86
N THR A 132 5.90 -72.36 12.58
CA THR A 132 6.84 -71.89 13.60
C THR A 132 6.15 -70.96 14.61
N ALA A 133 5.28 -70.05 14.14
CA ALA A 133 4.49 -69.19 15.02
C ALA A 133 3.57 -69.99 15.96
N ILE A 134 2.88 -71.00 15.43
CA ILE A 134 1.99 -71.89 16.21
C ILE A 134 2.79 -72.70 17.24
N VAL A 135 3.93 -73.29 16.84
CA VAL A 135 4.79 -74.07 17.74
C VAL A 135 5.34 -73.18 18.85
N LEU A 136 5.87 -72.00 18.52
CA LEU A 136 6.35 -71.04 19.52
C LEU A 136 5.22 -70.66 20.47
N PHE A 137 4.03 -70.34 19.96
CA PHE A 137 2.88 -70.03 20.80
C PHE A 137 2.55 -71.16 21.78
N ALA A 138 2.51 -72.41 21.32
CA ALA A 138 2.25 -73.58 22.16
C ALA A 138 3.34 -73.86 23.21
N VAL A 139 4.62 -73.69 22.85
CA VAL A 139 5.76 -73.85 23.77
C VAL A 139 5.71 -72.78 24.88
N TYR A 140 5.44 -71.53 24.52
CA TYR A 140 5.38 -70.43 25.47
C TYR A 140 4.17 -70.48 26.42
N GLN A 141 3.13 -71.28 26.13
CA GLN A 141 2.08 -71.57 27.10
C GLN A 141 2.54 -72.47 28.27
N ARG A 142 3.65 -73.21 28.11
CA ARG A 142 4.12 -74.21 29.09
C ARG A 142 5.36 -73.78 29.89
N LEU A 143 5.94 -72.62 29.60
CA LEU A 143 7.18 -72.14 30.23
C LEU A 143 6.90 -71.14 31.36
N PRO A 144 7.67 -71.17 32.46
CA PRO A 144 7.56 -70.17 33.54
C PRO A 144 8.00 -68.77 33.08
N THR A 145 7.30 -67.76 33.56
CA THR A 145 7.31 -66.39 33.01
C THR A 145 8.47 -65.53 33.49
N TYR A 146 8.72 -65.54 34.79
CA TYR A 146 9.80 -64.84 35.46
C TYR A 146 10.48 -65.84 36.39
N LEU A 147 11.80 -65.82 36.42
CA LEU A 147 12.56 -66.52 37.46
C LEU A 147 13.22 -65.49 38.39
N PRO A 148 13.44 -65.85 39.67
CA PRO A 148 14.25 -65.02 40.55
C PRO A 148 15.64 -64.78 39.91
N PRO A 149 16.20 -63.57 40.07
CA PRO A 149 17.43 -63.19 39.37
C PRO A 149 18.57 -64.14 39.76
N GLY A 150 19.13 -64.83 38.77
CA GLY A 150 20.35 -65.62 38.93
C GLY A 150 21.60 -64.74 39.08
N PRO A 151 22.81 -65.32 39.11
CA PRO A 151 24.06 -64.57 39.31
C PRO A 151 24.36 -63.52 38.21
N LEU A 152 23.75 -63.67 37.04
CA LEU A 152 23.85 -62.72 35.92
C LEU A 152 22.73 -61.66 35.92
N GLY A 153 21.84 -61.64 36.92
CA GLY A 153 20.72 -60.69 37.01
C GLY A 153 19.59 -60.90 35.98
N ILE A 154 19.65 -61.98 35.20
CA ILE A 154 18.64 -62.33 34.20
C ILE A 154 17.37 -62.83 34.88
N THR A 155 16.23 -62.26 34.51
CA THR A 155 14.90 -62.55 35.08
C THR A 155 13.98 -63.23 34.06
N ARG A 156 14.34 -63.18 32.77
CA ARG A 156 13.63 -63.84 31.66
C ARG A 156 14.56 -64.77 30.85
N PRO A 157 14.96 -65.94 31.39
CA PRO A 157 15.92 -66.82 30.72
C PRO A 157 15.39 -67.44 29.41
N THR A 158 14.07 -67.53 29.25
CA THR A 158 13.43 -68.02 28.01
C THR A 158 13.71 -67.11 26.81
N LEU A 159 14.14 -65.87 27.03
CA LEU A 159 14.45 -64.88 25.99
C LEU A 159 15.93 -64.81 25.60
N ILE A 160 16.82 -65.56 26.26
CA ILE A 160 18.29 -65.47 26.03
C ILE A 160 18.66 -65.74 24.57
N LEU A 161 17.90 -66.58 23.87
CA LEU A 161 18.16 -66.89 22.46
C LEU A 161 17.78 -65.75 21.51
N ALA A 162 16.83 -64.88 21.85
CA ALA A 162 16.38 -63.80 20.98
C ALA A 162 17.50 -62.82 20.55
N PRO A 163 18.33 -62.25 21.46
CA PRO A 163 19.45 -61.40 21.05
C PRO A 163 20.52 -62.17 20.26
N MET A 164 20.78 -63.44 20.59
CA MET A 164 21.74 -64.27 19.85
C MET A 164 21.29 -64.54 18.41
N LEU A 165 19.99 -64.81 18.22
CA LEU A 165 19.39 -65.00 16.90
C LEU A 165 19.45 -63.72 16.06
N TRP A 166 19.27 -62.55 16.67
CA TRP A 166 19.48 -61.27 15.97
C TRP A 166 20.94 -61.04 15.57
N ILE A 167 21.90 -61.37 16.44
CA ILE A 167 23.33 -61.31 16.08
C ILE A 167 23.62 -62.23 14.89
N ALA A 168 23.10 -63.47 14.91
CA ALA A 168 23.24 -64.41 13.79
C ALA A 168 22.59 -63.90 12.50
N ALA A 169 21.37 -63.34 12.60
CA ALA A 169 20.66 -62.72 11.47
C ALA A 169 21.45 -61.55 10.88
N GLY A 170 22.03 -60.70 11.72
CA GLY A 170 22.85 -59.55 11.31
C GLY A 170 24.15 -59.97 10.61
N LEU A 171 24.87 -60.95 11.17
CA LEU A 171 26.09 -61.50 10.54
C LEU A 171 25.78 -62.15 9.20
N LEU A 172 24.69 -62.92 9.12
CA LEU A 172 24.26 -63.54 7.88
C LEU A 172 23.85 -62.49 6.84
N ALA A 173 23.05 -61.50 7.24
CA ALA A 173 22.67 -60.40 6.37
C ALA A 173 23.89 -59.61 5.88
N TRP A 174 24.90 -59.41 6.74
CA TRP A 174 26.11 -58.70 6.37
C TRP A 174 26.91 -59.47 5.30
N ARG A 175 27.06 -60.78 5.47
CA ARG A 175 27.69 -61.65 4.44
C ARG A 175 26.93 -61.69 3.13
N LEU A 176 25.63 -61.41 3.16
CA LEU A 176 24.74 -61.43 1.99
C LEU A 176 24.36 -60.03 1.51
N ALA A 177 24.97 -58.96 2.05
CA ALA A 177 24.56 -57.57 1.84
C ALA A 177 24.68 -57.11 0.37
N ASP A 178 25.51 -57.78 -0.43
CA ASP A 178 25.69 -57.51 -1.85
C ASP A 178 24.68 -58.24 -2.74
N ARG A 179 23.91 -59.20 -2.20
CA ARG A 179 22.96 -60.00 -2.99
C ARG A 179 21.64 -59.29 -3.25
N ASP A 180 21.21 -58.43 -2.33
CA ASP A 180 19.92 -57.73 -2.41
C ASP A 180 19.98 -56.44 -1.59
N ARG A 181 19.40 -55.35 -2.13
CA ARG A 181 19.43 -54.02 -1.52
C ARG A 181 18.69 -54.00 -0.18
N VAL A 182 17.62 -54.78 -0.04
CA VAL A 182 16.88 -54.92 1.22
C VAL A 182 17.75 -55.57 2.30
N VAL A 183 18.60 -56.52 1.91
CA VAL A 183 19.48 -57.26 2.83
C VAL A 183 20.56 -56.34 3.41
N ARG A 184 21.00 -55.33 2.66
CA ARG A 184 21.99 -54.34 3.12
C ARG A 184 21.53 -53.53 4.35
N ALA A 185 20.22 -53.39 4.56
CA ALA A 185 19.65 -52.66 5.71
C ALA A 185 19.49 -53.53 6.98
N LEU A 186 19.53 -54.85 6.83
CA LEU A 186 19.28 -55.79 7.92
C LEU A 186 20.40 -55.85 8.98
N PRO A 187 21.71 -55.69 8.70
CA PRO A 187 22.75 -55.76 9.73
C PRO A 187 22.59 -54.70 10.81
N MET A 188 22.36 -53.45 10.43
CA MET A 188 22.17 -52.36 11.39
C MET A 188 20.88 -52.52 12.18
N THR A 189 19.79 -52.91 11.50
CA THR A 189 18.52 -53.27 12.13
C THR A 189 18.70 -54.39 13.16
N ALA A 190 19.46 -55.43 12.81
CA ALA A 190 19.71 -56.58 13.66
C ALA A 190 20.54 -56.22 14.91
N VAL A 191 21.51 -55.32 14.81
CA VAL A 191 22.27 -54.83 15.98
C VAL A 191 21.34 -54.11 16.97
N ILE A 192 20.47 -53.23 16.47
CA ILE A 192 19.52 -52.49 17.32
C ILE A 192 18.53 -53.45 17.98
N LEU A 193 18.00 -54.42 17.22
CA LEU A 193 17.06 -55.42 17.73
C LEU A 193 17.71 -56.43 18.68
N ALA A 194 19.00 -56.75 18.50
CA ALA A 194 19.76 -57.56 19.46
C ALA A 194 19.91 -56.82 20.80
N ALA A 195 20.28 -55.54 20.78
CA ALA A 195 20.38 -54.72 21.99
C ALA A 195 19.01 -54.58 22.69
N ALA A 196 17.95 -54.33 21.93
CA ALA A 196 16.58 -54.28 22.45
C ALA A 196 16.16 -55.60 23.13
N ASN A 197 16.45 -56.74 22.51
CA ASN A 197 16.14 -58.06 23.09
C ASN A 197 17.14 -58.50 24.19
N ALA A 198 18.25 -57.80 24.39
CA ALA A 198 19.11 -57.99 25.56
C ALA A 198 18.56 -57.24 26.78
N LEU A 199 18.03 -56.03 26.59
CA LEU A 199 17.42 -55.21 27.65
C LEU A 199 16.23 -55.92 28.32
N ILE A 200 15.39 -56.61 27.55
CA ILE A 200 14.22 -57.33 28.08
C ILE A 200 14.59 -58.49 29.03
N LEU A 201 15.82 -59.02 28.97
CA LEU A 201 16.28 -60.11 29.84
C LEU A 201 16.32 -59.71 31.31
N TYR A 202 16.47 -58.40 31.58
CA TYR A 202 16.59 -57.81 32.91
C TYR A 202 15.26 -57.26 33.43
N SER A 203 14.19 -57.35 32.64
CA SER A 203 12.86 -56.90 33.01
C SER A 203 12.16 -57.87 33.98
N ARG A 204 11.81 -57.35 35.16
CA ARG A 204 11.09 -58.02 36.26
C ARG A 204 9.57 -57.90 36.14
N SER A 205 9.06 -56.98 35.34
CA SER A 205 7.62 -56.74 35.13
C SER A 205 7.34 -56.30 33.69
N PRO A 206 6.16 -56.56 33.10
CA PRO A 206 5.86 -56.17 31.73
C PRO A 206 6.06 -54.68 31.48
N ALA A 207 5.74 -53.85 32.47
CA ALA A 207 5.71 -52.40 32.33
C ALA A 207 6.92 -51.70 33.00
N ASP A 208 8.01 -52.40 33.30
CA ASP A 208 9.16 -51.78 33.94
C ASP A 208 10.11 -51.07 32.96
N ALA A 209 11.07 -50.31 33.50
CA ALA A 209 12.00 -49.52 32.69
C ALA A 209 12.80 -50.36 31.66
N PRO A 210 13.37 -51.54 32.00
CA PRO A 210 14.02 -52.40 31.00
C PRO A 210 13.08 -52.89 29.89
N ALA A 211 11.81 -53.18 30.19
CA ALA A 211 10.82 -53.50 29.17
C ALA A 211 10.55 -52.30 28.26
N MET A 212 10.29 -51.10 28.81
CA MET A 212 9.99 -49.91 28.00
C MET A 212 11.17 -49.53 27.09
N ALA A 213 12.39 -49.63 27.60
CA ALA A 213 13.60 -49.44 26.80
C ALA A 213 13.73 -50.49 25.68
N SER A 214 13.35 -51.75 25.94
CA SER A 214 13.29 -52.79 24.92
C SER A 214 12.27 -52.49 23.82
N HIS A 215 11.03 -52.10 24.15
CA HIS A 215 10.01 -51.78 23.15
C HIS A 215 10.39 -50.55 22.32
N LEU A 216 10.97 -49.51 22.93
CA LEU A 216 11.54 -48.37 22.20
C LEU A 216 12.68 -48.80 21.26
N GLY A 217 13.56 -49.69 21.71
CA GLY A 217 14.61 -50.27 20.89
C GLY A 217 14.07 -51.08 19.70
N LYS A 218 12.98 -51.83 19.90
CA LYS A 218 12.29 -52.57 18.83
C LYS A 218 11.74 -51.62 17.76
N MET A 219 11.00 -50.59 18.17
CA MET A 219 10.53 -49.55 17.25
C MET A 219 11.68 -48.84 16.52
N ALA A 220 12.77 -48.54 17.23
CA ALA A 220 13.95 -47.93 16.62
C ALA A 220 14.55 -48.82 15.53
N GLY A 221 14.66 -50.13 15.77
CA GLY A 221 15.13 -51.10 14.77
C GLY A 221 14.23 -51.17 13.54
N GLU A 222 12.93 -51.30 13.73
CA GLU A 222 11.96 -51.35 12.64
C GLU A 222 11.87 -50.03 11.85
N LEU A 223 11.92 -48.87 12.52
CA LEU A 223 11.95 -47.56 11.87
C LEU A 223 13.24 -47.37 11.06
N THR A 224 14.35 -47.92 11.55
CA THR A 224 15.61 -47.95 10.80
C THR A 224 15.42 -48.71 9.49
N LEU A 225 14.88 -49.92 9.55
CA LEU A 225 14.62 -50.71 8.35
C LEU A 225 13.68 -49.99 7.37
N LEU A 226 12.60 -49.39 7.88
CA LEU A 226 11.63 -48.65 7.07
C LEU A 226 12.28 -47.46 6.36
N PHE A 227 13.12 -46.72 7.08
CA PHE A 227 13.83 -45.57 6.54
C PHE A 227 14.83 -45.96 5.45
N PHE A 228 15.57 -47.05 5.64
CA PHE A 228 16.45 -47.57 4.59
C PHE A 228 15.69 -47.95 3.32
N LEU A 229 14.56 -48.66 3.45
CA LEU A 229 13.70 -49.00 2.31
C LEU A 229 13.21 -47.74 1.57
N PHE A 230 12.87 -46.69 2.32
CA PHE A 230 12.45 -45.41 1.73
C PHE A 230 13.59 -44.69 1.00
N GLN A 231 14.79 -44.62 1.61
CA GLN A 231 15.96 -44.02 0.96
C GLN A 231 16.35 -44.75 -0.32
N THR A 232 16.31 -46.08 -0.32
CA THR A 232 16.61 -46.88 -1.52
C THR A 232 15.58 -46.63 -2.62
N ALA A 233 14.28 -46.62 -2.28
CA ALA A 233 13.23 -46.34 -3.26
C ALA A 233 13.30 -44.92 -3.83
N SER A 234 13.66 -43.93 -3.00
CA SER A 234 13.81 -42.53 -3.42
C SER A 234 15.01 -42.33 -4.35
N ARG A 235 16.13 -43.02 -4.10
CA ARG A 235 17.29 -42.98 -4.99
C ARG A 235 16.99 -43.65 -6.34
N ASP A 236 16.31 -44.79 -6.33
CA ASP A 236 15.95 -45.51 -7.57
C ASP A 236 15.00 -44.67 -8.44
N MET A 237 14.04 -43.97 -7.83
CA MET A 237 13.16 -43.05 -8.55
C MET A 237 13.94 -41.89 -9.18
N GLY A 238 14.90 -41.31 -8.45
CA GLY A 238 15.73 -40.22 -8.96
C GLY A 238 16.65 -40.65 -10.11
N ASP A 239 17.18 -41.87 -10.08
CA ASP A 239 18.01 -42.40 -11.16
C ASP A 239 17.18 -42.76 -12.39
N ARG A 240 15.98 -43.36 -12.21
CA ARG A 240 15.05 -43.64 -13.31
C ARG A 240 14.60 -42.38 -14.03
N VAL A 241 14.16 -41.37 -13.29
CA VAL A 241 13.71 -40.10 -13.88
C VAL A 241 14.85 -39.43 -14.65
N ARG A 242 16.09 -39.48 -14.14
CA ARG A 242 17.26 -38.94 -14.84
C ARG A 242 17.59 -39.70 -16.13
N VAL A 243 17.56 -41.03 -16.09
CA VAL A 243 17.81 -41.85 -17.29
C VAL A 243 16.71 -41.66 -18.33
N GLU A 244 15.44 -41.64 -17.93
CA GLU A 244 14.30 -41.46 -18.82
C GLU A 244 14.28 -40.07 -19.45
N THR A 245 14.60 -39.03 -18.68
CA THR A 245 14.74 -37.66 -19.20
C THR A 245 15.90 -37.55 -20.18
N ALA A 246 17.06 -38.13 -19.86
CA ALA A 246 18.22 -38.13 -20.75
C ALA A 246 17.96 -38.93 -22.04
N LEU A 247 17.26 -40.07 -21.96
CA LEU A 247 16.89 -40.86 -23.12
C LEU A 247 15.89 -40.12 -24.01
N SER A 248 14.90 -39.45 -23.40
CA SER A 248 13.93 -38.65 -24.12
C SER A 248 14.58 -37.46 -24.83
N GLN A 249 15.55 -36.81 -24.19
CA GLN A 249 16.32 -35.72 -24.79
C GLN A 249 17.20 -36.23 -25.95
N LEU A 250 17.89 -37.35 -25.76
CA LEU A 250 18.75 -37.93 -26.79
C LEU A 250 17.97 -38.46 -27.98
N ASN A 251 16.79 -39.06 -27.77
CA ASN A 251 15.90 -39.47 -28.85
C ASN A 251 15.36 -38.26 -29.61
N ALA A 252 14.91 -37.21 -28.92
CA ALA A 252 14.45 -36.00 -29.58
C ALA A 252 15.57 -35.35 -30.42
N GLU A 253 16.80 -35.32 -29.90
CA GLU A 253 17.97 -34.79 -30.62
C GLU A 253 18.35 -35.67 -31.82
N LEU A 254 18.28 -37.00 -31.69
CA LEU A 254 18.58 -37.92 -32.77
C LEU A 254 17.52 -37.85 -33.88
N ASP A 255 16.23 -37.83 -33.51
CA ASP A 255 15.12 -37.68 -34.45
C ASP A 255 15.21 -36.34 -35.18
N GLN A 256 15.58 -35.27 -34.46
CA GLN A 256 15.86 -33.97 -35.08
C GLN A 256 17.03 -34.03 -36.06
N ARG A 257 18.18 -34.63 -35.69
CA ARG A 257 19.34 -34.73 -36.59
C ARG A 257 19.08 -35.61 -37.81
N VAL A 258 18.32 -36.69 -37.66
CA VAL A 258 17.93 -37.57 -38.77
C VAL A 258 16.95 -36.83 -39.69
N ALA A 259 15.98 -36.12 -39.14
CA ALA A 259 15.06 -35.28 -39.92
C ALA A 259 15.81 -34.17 -40.66
N GLU A 260 16.73 -33.47 -39.99
CA GLU A 260 17.57 -32.42 -40.58
C GLU A 260 18.45 -32.95 -41.70
N ARG A 261 19.10 -34.11 -41.52
CA ARG A 261 20.02 -34.66 -42.53
C ARG A 261 19.29 -35.24 -43.74
N THR A 262 18.16 -35.91 -43.52
CA THR A 262 17.32 -36.42 -44.61
C THR A 262 16.71 -35.25 -45.40
N ALA A 263 16.19 -34.23 -44.69
CA ALA A 263 15.72 -33.01 -45.32
C ALA A 263 16.85 -32.27 -46.05
N GLN A 264 18.08 -32.25 -45.52
CA GLN A 264 19.21 -31.59 -46.17
C GLN A 264 19.61 -32.27 -47.49
N LEU A 265 19.64 -33.61 -47.53
CA LEU A 265 20.01 -34.36 -48.74
C LEU A 265 18.91 -34.33 -49.81
N GLU A 266 17.64 -34.46 -49.39
CA GLU A 266 16.50 -34.29 -50.30
C GLU A 266 16.44 -32.84 -50.80
N ALA A 267 16.67 -31.86 -49.91
CA ALA A 267 16.76 -30.46 -50.29
C ALA A 267 17.95 -30.19 -51.22
N GLU A 268 19.12 -30.80 -51.06
CA GLU A 268 20.28 -30.57 -51.94
C GLU A 268 20.03 -31.12 -53.35
N THR A 269 19.48 -32.33 -53.44
CA THR A 269 19.19 -32.98 -54.72
C THR A 269 18.03 -32.30 -55.45
N GLN A 270 16.96 -31.98 -54.69
CA GLN A 270 15.84 -31.20 -55.19
C GLN A 270 16.29 -29.77 -55.50
N ALA A 271 17.17 -29.15 -54.73
CA ALA A 271 17.69 -27.80 -54.98
C ALA A 271 18.58 -27.74 -56.20
N ARG A 272 19.31 -28.80 -56.55
CA ARG A 272 20.10 -28.82 -57.79
C ARG A 272 19.20 -28.93 -59.02
N GLN A 273 18.24 -29.86 -59.02
CA GLN A 273 17.30 -30.01 -60.15
C GLN A 273 16.32 -28.84 -60.25
N LYS A 274 15.81 -28.37 -59.11
CA LYS A 274 15.03 -27.14 -59.01
C LYS A 274 15.90 -25.97 -59.43
N GLY A 275 17.15 -25.87 -59.00
CA GLY A 275 18.09 -24.80 -59.34
C GLY A 275 18.33 -24.68 -60.83
N GLN A 276 18.51 -25.78 -61.55
CA GLN A 276 18.71 -25.74 -63.00
C GLN A 276 17.43 -25.36 -63.76
N ARG A 277 16.28 -25.99 -63.45
CA ARG A 277 14.98 -25.60 -64.04
C ARG A 277 14.58 -24.19 -63.64
N LEU A 278 14.96 -23.76 -62.44
CA LEU A 278 14.74 -22.41 -61.93
C LEU A 278 15.61 -21.43 -62.70
N LEU A 279 16.89 -21.71 -62.95
CA LEU A 279 17.76 -20.83 -63.74
C LEU A 279 17.21 -20.64 -65.16
N GLU A 280 16.78 -21.70 -65.83
CA GLU A 280 16.14 -21.63 -67.15
C GLU A 280 14.82 -20.85 -67.09
N ALA A 281 13.94 -21.16 -66.12
CA ALA A 281 12.67 -20.45 -65.96
C ALA A 281 12.86 -18.98 -65.54
N VAL A 282 13.91 -18.66 -64.77
CA VAL A 282 14.26 -17.29 -64.35
C VAL A 282 14.77 -16.51 -65.54
N VAL A 283 15.64 -17.09 -66.37
CA VAL A 283 16.11 -16.44 -67.60
C VAL A 283 14.92 -16.21 -68.55
N GLU A 284 14.08 -17.22 -68.79
CA GLU A 284 12.98 -17.16 -69.74
C GLU A 284 11.83 -16.26 -69.30
N ASN A 285 11.48 -16.24 -68.02
CA ASN A 285 10.43 -15.35 -67.49
C ASN A 285 10.99 -14.04 -66.93
N SER A 286 12.28 -13.74 -67.14
CA SER A 286 12.85 -12.48 -66.72
C SER A 286 12.17 -11.32 -67.46
N PRO A 287 11.73 -10.26 -66.77
CA PRO A 287 11.26 -9.05 -67.41
C PRO A 287 12.40 -8.24 -68.06
N ALA A 288 13.65 -8.58 -67.75
CA ALA A 288 14.82 -8.03 -68.41
C ALA A 288 15.12 -8.77 -69.72
N VAL A 289 15.70 -8.05 -70.65
CA VAL A 289 16.19 -8.56 -71.94
C VAL A 289 17.52 -9.26 -71.70
N ILE A 290 17.59 -10.57 -71.88
CA ILE A 290 18.80 -11.38 -71.62
C ILE A 290 19.26 -12.03 -72.92
N TYR A 291 20.55 -11.89 -73.21
CA TYR A 291 21.15 -12.53 -74.37
C TYR A 291 22.61 -12.93 -74.11
N VAL A 292 23.09 -13.87 -74.91
CA VAL A 292 24.49 -14.28 -74.99
C VAL A 292 24.89 -14.27 -76.45
N LYS A 293 26.03 -13.68 -76.78
CA LYS A 293 26.62 -13.69 -78.11
C LYS A 293 28.04 -14.24 -78.07
N ASP A 294 28.47 -14.92 -79.12
CA ASP A 294 29.89 -15.24 -79.31
C ASP A 294 30.72 -13.99 -79.67
N LEU A 295 32.03 -14.16 -79.79
CA LEU A 295 32.94 -13.05 -80.13
C LEU A 295 32.70 -12.47 -81.54
N ASP A 296 32.13 -13.24 -82.46
CA ASP A 296 31.72 -12.79 -83.79
C ASP A 296 30.39 -12.02 -83.78
N GLY A 297 29.72 -11.97 -82.62
CA GLY A 297 28.47 -11.24 -82.41
C GLY A 297 27.23 -12.08 -82.71
N ARG A 298 27.38 -13.41 -82.85
CA ARG A 298 26.24 -14.30 -83.11
C ARG A 298 25.54 -14.68 -81.82
N TYR A 299 24.21 -14.58 -81.78
CA TYR A 299 23.45 -14.97 -80.61
C TYR A 299 23.56 -16.48 -80.32
N LEU A 300 24.02 -16.83 -79.13
CA LEU A 300 24.04 -18.20 -78.58
C LEU A 300 22.78 -18.51 -77.77
N MET A 301 22.20 -17.49 -77.14
CA MET A 301 20.99 -17.59 -76.34
C MET A 301 20.31 -16.22 -76.32
N VAL A 302 18.98 -16.18 -76.41
CA VAL A 302 18.17 -15.03 -76.01
C VAL A 302 16.98 -15.54 -75.21
N ASN A 303 16.53 -14.78 -74.22
CA ASN A 303 15.34 -15.13 -73.47
C ASN A 303 14.05 -14.68 -74.19
N ARG A 304 12.91 -15.23 -73.79
CA ARG A 304 11.59 -14.88 -74.34
C ARG A 304 11.33 -13.37 -74.43
N ARG A 305 11.68 -12.61 -73.39
CA ARG A 305 11.44 -11.16 -73.33
C ARG A 305 12.14 -10.39 -74.45
N TYR A 306 13.34 -10.85 -74.85
CA TYR A 306 14.06 -10.30 -76.01
C TYR A 306 13.22 -10.44 -77.28
N GLY A 307 12.66 -11.63 -77.53
CA GLY A 307 11.82 -11.90 -78.70
C GLY A 307 10.49 -11.15 -78.68
N ASP A 308 9.88 -11.00 -77.50
CA ASP A 308 8.61 -10.28 -77.33
C ASP A 308 8.74 -8.78 -77.64
N ILE A 309 9.82 -8.12 -77.19
CA ILE A 309 10.05 -6.68 -77.40
C ILE A 309 10.42 -6.37 -78.85
N PHE A 310 11.30 -7.17 -79.45
CA PHE A 310 11.78 -6.90 -80.81
C PHE A 310 10.95 -7.60 -81.89
N HIS A 311 9.90 -8.34 -81.51
CA HIS A 311 8.99 -9.09 -82.39
C HIS A 311 9.68 -10.10 -83.32
N ILE A 312 10.69 -10.81 -82.82
CA ILE A 312 11.44 -11.82 -83.59
C ILE A 312 11.48 -13.15 -82.83
N ASP A 313 11.26 -14.25 -83.55
CA ASP A 313 11.29 -15.60 -83.00
C ASP A 313 12.72 -15.99 -82.53
N ARG A 314 12.82 -16.52 -81.31
CA ARG A 314 14.07 -16.91 -80.64
C ARG A 314 14.88 -17.88 -81.49
N ASP A 315 14.22 -18.91 -82.01
CA ASP A 315 14.90 -19.98 -82.76
C ASP A 315 15.41 -19.46 -84.12
N ALA A 316 14.85 -18.35 -84.61
CA ALA A 316 15.34 -17.65 -85.80
C ALA A 316 16.50 -16.69 -85.49
N MET A 317 16.69 -16.27 -84.23
CA MET A 317 17.76 -15.35 -83.81
C MET A 317 19.09 -16.05 -83.52
N VAL A 318 19.06 -17.26 -82.94
CA VAL A 318 20.28 -18.00 -82.59
C VAL A 318 21.13 -18.23 -83.84
N GLY A 319 22.39 -17.79 -83.80
CA GLY A 319 23.36 -17.86 -84.90
C GLY A 319 23.44 -16.62 -85.81
N ARG A 320 22.52 -15.65 -85.69
CA ARG A 320 22.53 -14.36 -86.40
C ARG A 320 23.23 -13.26 -85.60
N THR A 321 23.60 -12.15 -86.25
CA THR A 321 24.27 -10.98 -85.65
C THR A 321 23.33 -9.78 -85.49
N ASP A 322 23.73 -8.74 -84.76
CA ASP A 322 22.95 -7.49 -84.64
C ASP A 322 22.63 -6.87 -86.00
N HIS A 323 23.57 -6.91 -86.94
CA HIS A 323 23.43 -6.37 -88.30
C HIS A 323 22.42 -7.13 -89.16
N ASP A 324 22.10 -8.38 -88.80
CA ASP A 324 21.07 -9.17 -89.47
C ASP A 324 19.66 -8.83 -88.94
N ILE A 325 19.55 -8.06 -87.86
CA ILE A 325 18.33 -7.92 -87.04
C ILE A 325 17.91 -6.44 -86.85
N PHE A 326 18.83 -5.52 -86.60
CA PHE A 326 18.54 -4.12 -86.29
C PHE A 326 19.01 -3.14 -87.37
N PRO A 327 18.44 -1.92 -87.45
CA PRO A 327 18.96 -0.84 -88.29
C PRO A 327 20.43 -0.52 -87.99
N LEU A 328 21.17 -0.09 -89.02
CA LEU A 328 22.63 0.06 -88.98
C LEU A 328 23.15 0.84 -87.75
N GLU A 329 22.51 1.96 -87.41
CA GLU A 329 22.92 2.82 -86.29
C GLU A 329 22.82 2.12 -84.92
N ILE A 330 21.77 1.33 -84.69
CA ILE A 330 21.56 0.58 -83.44
C ILE A 330 22.45 -0.67 -83.40
N ALA A 331 22.57 -1.37 -84.53
CA ALA A 331 23.42 -2.55 -84.65
C ALA A 331 24.91 -2.22 -84.42
N ASP A 332 25.39 -1.10 -84.98
CA ASP A 332 26.77 -0.62 -84.78
C ASP A 332 27.01 -0.22 -83.32
N ALA A 333 26.04 0.42 -82.66
CA ALA A 333 26.13 0.77 -81.24
C ALA A 333 26.23 -0.48 -80.35
N PHE A 334 25.36 -1.47 -80.58
CA PHE A 334 25.38 -2.74 -79.83
C PHE A 334 26.66 -3.53 -80.06
N ARG A 335 27.11 -3.64 -81.31
CA ARG A 335 28.34 -4.36 -81.66
C ARG A 335 29.58 -3.68 -81.08
N THR A 336 29.65 -2.36 -81.17
CA THR A 336 30.75 -1.57 -80.58
C THR A 336 30.84 -1.81 -79.08
N MET A 337 29.70 -1.86 -78.39
CA MET A 337 29.65 -2.16 -76.96
C MET A 337 30.11 -3.60 -76.66
N ASP A 338 29.61 -4.59 -77.38
CA ASP A 338 29.95 -5.99 -77.15
C ASP A 338 31.46 -6.24 -77.37
N VAL A 339 32.07 -5.60 -78.38
CA VAL A 339 33.52 -5.63 -78.62
C VAL A 339 34.29 -4.93 -77.50
N ARG A 340 33.82 -3.77 -77.01
CA ARG A 340 34.43 -3.05 -75.88
C ARG A 340 34.43 -3.91 -74.62
N VAL A 341 33.34 -4.61 -74.31
CA VAL A 341 33.23 -5.50 -73.13
C VAL A 341 34.19 -6.68 -73.26
N ALA A 342 34.24 -7.32 -74.43
CA ALA A 342 35.15 -8.44 -74.69
C ALA A 342 36.62 -8.02 -74.61
N ALA A 343 36.97 -6.83 -75.11
CA ALA A 343 38.34 -6.31 -75.09
C ALA A 343 38.77 -5.79 -73.70
N ALA A 344 37.85 -5.18 -72.95
CA ALA A 344 38.11 -4.71 -71.59
C ALA A 344 38.19 -5.86 -70.58
N ASP A 345 37.66 -7.04 -70.94
CA ASP A 345 37.63 -8.26 -70.11
C ASP A 345 37.03 -8.04 -68.70
N GLN A 346 36.09 -7.10 -68.61
CA GLN A 346 35.38 -6.73 -67.39
C GLN A 346 33.92 -6.34 -67.70
N PRO A 347 33.00 -6.49 -66.73
CA PRO A 347 31.64 -6.00 -66.85
C PRO A 347 31.58 -4.50 -67.12
N LEU A 348 30.73 -4.07 -68.06
CA LEU A 348 30.38 -2.67 -68.26
C LEU A 348 28.87 -2.50 -68.00
N THR A 349 28.52 -1.39 -67.34
CA THR A 349 27.14 -1.00 -67.08
C THR A 349 26.93 0.40 -67.62
N GLU A 350 25.95 0.55 -68.51
CA GLU A 350 25.59 1.85 -69.08
C GLU A 350 24.06 1.99 -69.13
N GLU A 351 23.57 3.23 -69.02
CA GLU A 351 22.17 3.53 -69.28
C GLU A 351 21.98 3.73 -70.79
N GLU A 352 21.04 3.01 -71.36
CA GLU A 352 20.77 2.99 -72.79
C GLU A 352 19.30 3.33 -73.02
N SER A 353 19.02 4.06 -74.11
CA SER A 353 17.65 4.32 -74.54
C SER A 353 17.33 3.38 -75.69
N ALA A 354 16.28 2.59 -75.55
CA ALA A 354 15.81 1.70 -76.62
C ALA A 354 14.44 2.17 -77.15
N PRO A 355 14.20 2.05 -78.46
CA PRO A 355 12.89 2.38 -79.03
C PRO A 355 11.86 1.31 -78.64
N HIS A 356 10.71 1.77 -78.18
CA HIS A 356 9.53 0.97 -77.88
C HIS A 356 8.31 1.56 -78.62
N ASP A 357 7.24 0.79 -78.79
CA ASP A 357 6.05 1.21 -79.57
C ASP A 357 5.36 2.47 -78.99
N ASP A 358 5.51 2.70 -77.69
CA ASP A 358 4.92 3.78 -76.88
C ASP A 358 5.91 4.94 -76.58
N GLY A 359 7.14 4.87 -77.09
CA GLY A 359 8.16 5.90 -76.92
C GLY A 359 9.51 5.33 -76.45
N PRO A 360 10.50 6.21 -76.19
CA PRO A 360 11.81 5.77 -75.71
C PRO A 360 11.74 5.34 -74.24
N HIS A 361 12.22 4.13 -73.96
CA HIS A 361 12.32 3.60 -72.60
C HIS A 361 13.78 3.64 -72.12
N ALA A 362 13.97 3.91 -70.83
CA ALA A 362 15.29 3.94 -70.21
C ALA A 362 15.65 2.55 -69.68
N TYR A 363 16.73 1.97 -70.21
CA TYR A 363 17.26 0.70 -69.76
C TYR A 363 18.57 0.90 -69.00
N ILE A 364 18.79 0.09 -67.97
CA ILE A 364 20.12 -0.15 -67.44
C ILE A 364 20.64 -1.48 -68.01
N SER A 365 21.69 -1.39 -68.82
CA SER A 365 22.29 -2.52 -69.52
C SER A 365 23.60 -2.91 -68.85
N VAL A 366 23.68 -4.16 -68.39
CA VAL A 366 24.92 -4.76 -67.87
C VAL A 366 25.40 -5.80 -68.88
N LYS A 367 26.63 -5.63 -69.37
CA LYS A 367 27.26 -6.56 -70.31
C LYS A 367 28.56 -7.09 -69.74
N SER A 368 28.82 -8.38 -69.86
CA SER A 368 30.00 -9.02 -69.25
C SER A 368 30.55 -10.15 -70.11
N PRO A 369 31.88 -10.37 -70.08
CA PRO A 369 32.48 -11.51 -70.76
C PRO A 369 32.18 -12.82 -70.02
N LEU A 370 31.87 -13.87 -70.78
CA LEU A 370 31.78 -15.26 -70.30
C LEU A 370 33.09 -15.98 -70.60
N ARG A 371 33.60 -16.68 -69.58
CA ARG A 371 34.84 -17.44 -69.63
C ARG A 371 34.57 -18.93 -69.63
N ASP A 372 35.42 -19.68 -70.31
CA ASP A 372 35.43 -21.13 -70.19
C ASP A 372 36.21 -21.61 -68.96
N ALA A 373 36.32 -22.94 -68.78
CA ALA A 373 37.05 -23.55 -67.65
C ALA A 373 38.56 -23.24 -67.64
N THR A 374 39.11 -22.69 -68.73
CA THR A 374 40.52 -22.30 -68.87
C THR A 374 40.75 -20.80 -68.63
N GLY A 375 39.66 -20.02 -68.44
CA GLY A 375 39.70 -18.59 -68.16
C GLY A 375 39.67 -17.70 -69.40
N GLN A 376 39.58 -18.27 -70.61
CA GLN A 376 39.51 -17.52 -71.86
C GLN A 376 38.08 -17.04 -72.13
N VAL A 377 37.94 -15.78 -72.57
CA VAL A 377 36.64 -15.22 -72.97
C VAL A 377 36.19 -15.87 -74.28
N TYR A 378 34.97 -16.41 -74.30
CA TYR A 378 34.39 -17.04 -75.50
C TYR A 378 33.06 -16.42 -75.95
N ALA A 379 32.41 -15.64 -75.07
CA ALA A 379 31.13 -15.00 -75.33
C ALA A 379 30.96 -13.74 -74.49
N VAL A 380 30.00 -12.91 -74.85
CA VAL A 380 29.52 -11.77 -74.06
C VAL A 380 28.06 -12.01 -73.75
N PHE A 381 27.67 -11.88 -72.48
CA PHE A 381 26.28 -11.86 -72.09
C PHE A 381 25.84 -10.43 -71.76
N GLY A 382 24.61 -10.10 -72.11
CA GLY A 382 23.97 -8.82 -71.79
C GLY A 382 22.66 -9.04 -71.07
N ILE A 383 22.40 -8.23 -70.04
CA ILE A 383 21.13 -8.11 -69.36
C ILE A 383 20.73 -6.64 -69.36
N SER A 384 19.62 -6.33 -70.00
CA SER A 384 19.08 -4.97 -70.08
C SER A 384 17.73 -4.92 -69.37
N THR A 385 17.64 -4.14 -68.29
CA THR A 385 16.42 -4.01 -67.47
C THR A 385 15.78 -2.66 -67.72
N ASP A 386 14.50 -2.64 -68.04
CA ASP A 386 13.73 -1.40 -68.14
C ASP A 386 13.55 -0.81 -66.74
N ILE A 387 14.00 0.43 -66.55
CA ILE A 387 13.95 1.15 -65.27
C ILE A 387 13.02 2.35 -65.31
N THR A 388 12.19 2.47 -66.35
CA THR A 388 11.32 3.64 -66.56
C THR A 388 10.32 3.80 -65.41
N GLU A 389 9.53 2.77 -65.10
CA GLU A 389 8.58 2.80 -63.98
C GLU A 389 9.26 2.96 -62.60
N ARG A 390 10.46 2.38 -62.44
CA ARG A 390 11.23 2.49 -61.18
C ARG A 390 11.65 3.93 -60.91
N LYS A 391 12.18 4.63 -61.93
CA LYS A 391 12.59 6.03 -61.79
C LYS A 391 11.38 6.93 -61.44
N ASP A 392 10.21 6.64 -62.03
CA ASP A 392 8.97 7.35 -61.71
C ASP A 392 8.45 7.05 -60.29
N ALA A 393 8.53 5.80 -59.84
CA ALA A 393 8.14 5.40 -58.49
C ALA A 393 9.10 5.94 -57.41
N GLU A 394 10.41 5.96 -57.67
CA GLU A 394 11.42 6.53 -56.77
C GLU A 394 11.22 8.03 -56.56
N ALA A 395 10.92 8.77 -57.63
CA ALA A 395 10.60 10.19 -57.52
C ALA A 395 9.35 10.47 -56.65
N LYS A 396 8.30 9.64 -56.82
CA LYS A 396 7.07 9.72 -56.01
C LYS A 396 7.33 9.35 -54.54
N LEU A 397 8.08 8.27 -54.29
CA LEU A 397 8.43 7.81 -52.94
C LEU A 397 9.31 8.84 -52.21
N HIS A 398 10.29 9.43 -52.90
CA HIS A 398 11.16 10.45 -52.31
C HIS A 398 10.37 11.66 -51.82
N THR A 399 9.40 12.11 -52.63
CA THR A 399 8.48 13.20 -52.26
C THR A 399 7.59 12.84 -51.07
N GLN A 400 7.14 11.58 -50.96
CA GLN A 400 6.37 11.09 -49.80
C GLN A 400 7.23 11.01 -48.52
N LEU A 401 8.46 10.50 -48.63
CA LEU A 401 9.40 10.38 -47.50
C LEU A 401 9.77 11.74 -46.91
N GLN A 402 10.01 12.75 -47.77
CA GLN A 402 10.27 14.12 -47.31
C GLN A 402 9.09 14.69 -46.49
N ARG A 403 7.84 14.43 -46.90
CA ARG A 403 6.65 14.86 -46.16
C ARG A 403 6.46 14.13 -44.84
N MET A 404 6.71 12.82 -44.80
CA MET A 404 6.67 12.05 -43.55
C MET A 404 7.73 12.51 -42.55
N GLY A 405 8.95 12.79 -43.03
CA GLY A 405 10.02 13.32 -42.17
C GLY A 405 9.66 14.67 -41.55
N LEU A 406 8.96 15.52 -42.31
CA LEU A 406 8.45 16.80 -41.82
C LEU A 406 7.42 16.64 -40.69
N LEU A 407 6.47 15.73 -40.88
CA LEU A 407 5.42 15.46 -39.89
C LEU A 407 6.05 14.94 -38.57
N ASP A 408 7.04 14.05 -38.66
CA ASP A 408 7.75 13.50 -37.50
C ASP A 408 8.54 14.58 -36.75
N GLU A 409 9.24 15.46 -37.47
CA GLU A 409 9.99 16.57 -36.87
C GLU A 409 9.07 17.51 -36.08
N ILE A 410 7.93 17.90 -36.67
CA ILE A 410 6.93 18.76 -36.02
C ILE A 410 6.30 18.05 -34.82
N THR A 411 5.92 16.78 -34.97
CA THR A 411 5.32 15.99 -33.88
C THR A 411 6.28 15.85 -32.69
N ARG A 412 7.57 15.63 -32.95
CA ARG A 412 8.60 15.60 -31.91
C ARG A 412 8.77 16.95 -31.21
N ALA A 413 8.84 18.04 -31.98
CA ALA A 413 8.98 19.39 -31.43
C ALA A 413 7.78 19.82 -30.55
N ILE A 414 6.60 19.28 -30.83
CA ILE A 414 5.39 19.45 -30.04
C ILE A 414 5.42 18.57 -28.78
N GLY A 415 5.82 17.30 -28.90
CA GLY A 415 5.81 16.34 -27.79
C GLY A 415 6.74 16.68 -26.63
N GLU A 416 7.76 17.52 -26.84
CA GLU A 416 8.65 18.01 -25.79
C GLU A 416 8.04 19.13 -24.92
N ARG A 417 6.88 19.66 -25.31
CA ARG A 417 6.24 20.81 -24.66
C ARG A 417 5.06 20.38 -23.80
N GLN A 418 4.89 21.07 -22.68
CA GLN A 418 3.85 20.77 -21.70
C GLN A 418 2.74 21.83 -21.66
N ASP A 419 2.82 22.86 -22.51
CA ASP A 419 1.86 23.96 -22.55
C ASP A 419 1.29 24.18 -23.96
N ASN A 420 -0.02 24.40 -24.02
CA ASN A 420 -0.76 24.53 -25.27
C ASN A 420 -0.29 25.72 -26.11
N GLN A 421 0.07 26.84 -25.47
CA GLN A 421 0.49 28.04 -26.18
C GLN A 421 1.80 27.81 -26.95
N SER A 422 2.79 27.19 -26.33
CA SER A 422 4.04 26.87 -27.00
C SER A 422 3.89 25.80 -28.08
N ILE A 423 3.01 24.82 -27.87
CA ILE A 423 2.67 23.81 -28.89
C ILE A 423 2.12 24.52 -30.15
N PHE A 424 1.13 25.40 -29.98
CA PHE A 424 0.50 26.10 -31.10
C PHE A 424 1.48 27.03 -31.83
N GLN A 425 2.36 27.73 -31.11
CA GLN A 425 3.37 28.58 -31.73
C GLN A 425 4.37 27.81 -32.59
N VAL A 426 4.84 26.64 -32.11
CA VAL A 426 5.75 25.80 -32.90
C VAL A 426 5.07 25.29 -34.17
N VAL A 427 3.81 24.83 -34.07
CA VAL A 427 3.04 24.33 -35.21
C VAL A 427 2.93 25.38 -36.30
N VAL A 428 2.45 26.57 -35.94
CA VAL A 428 2.20 27.62 -36.93
C VAL A 428 3.52 28.09 -37.56
N ARG A 429 4.59 28.19 -36.77
CA ARG A 429 5.92 28.52 -37.29
C ARG A 429 6.47 27.46 -38.23
N SER A 430 6.36 26.19 -37.89
CA SER A 430 6.83 25.10 -38.77
C SER A 430 6.05 25.06 -40.08
N ILE A 431 4.76 25.38 -40.07
CA ILE A 431 3.96 25.52 -41.30
C ILE A 431 4.48 26.67 -42.15
N GLU A 432 4.80 27.83 -41.57
CA GLU A 432 5.35 28.97 -42.34
C GLU A 432 6.76 28.70 -42.89
N ASP A 433 7.61 28.00 -42.14
CA ASP A 433 9.00 27.75 -42.52
C ASP A 433 9.13 26.64 -43.57
N GLN A 434 8.23 25.65 -43.56
CA GLN A 434 8.39 24.40 -44.31
C GLN A 434 7.30 24.15 -45.36
N LEU A 435 6.17 24.85 -45.30
CA LEU A 435 5.17 24.91 -46.37
C LEU A 435 5.13 26.34 -46.91
N PRO A 436 4.85 26.54 -48.22
CA PRO A 436 4.68 27.88 -48.77
C PRO A 436 3.31 28.46 -48.33
N ALA A 437 3.16 28.73 -47.04
CA ALA A 437 1.97 29.36 -46.47
C ALA A 437 2.20 30.87 -46.36
N ASP A 438 1.28 31.66 -46.92
CA ASP A 438 1.33 33.13 -46.84
C ASP A 438 0.63 33.65 -45.58
N PHE A 439 -0.26 32.83 -45.01
CA PHE A 439 -0.92 33.09 -43.73
C PHE A 439 -1.21 31.79 -42.99
N ALA A 440 -0.91 31.72 -41.70
CA ALA A 440 -1.25 30.62 -40.83
C ALA A 440 -1.60 31.08 -39.41
N CYS A 441 -2.69 30.54 -38.86
CA CYS A 441 -3.09 30.77 -37.48
C CYS A 441 -3.84 29.58 -36.89
N LEU A 442 -3.87 29.51 -35.57
CA LEU A 442 -4.61 28.49 -34.82
C LEU A 442 -5.61 29.18 -33.91
N CYS A 443 -6.87 28.73 -33.98
CA CYS A 443 -7.97 29.26 -33.19
C CYS A 443 -8.49 28.19 -32.24
N LEU A 444 -8.86 28.56 -31.01
CA LEU A 444 -9.55 27.70 -30.04
C LEU A 444 -11.06 27.91 -30.15
N TYR A 445 -11.82 26.83 -30.10
CA TYR A 445 -13.28 26.84 -30.17
C TYR A 445 -13.88 26.82 -28.76
N ASP A 446 -14.68 27.85 -28.46
CA ASP A 446 -15.51 27.88 -27.26
C ASP A 446 -16.94 27.42 -27.61
N ASP A 447 -17.34 26.29 -27.01
CA ASP A 447 -18.65 25.68 -27.27
C ASP A 447 -19.81 26.43 -26.60
N LEU A 448 -19.54 27.24 -25.57
CA LEU A 448 -20.56 28.06 -24.89
C LEU A 448 -20.84 29.34 -25.67
N GLU A 449 -19.78 30.02 -26.13
CA GLU A 449 -19.90 31.27 -26.88
C GLU A 449 -20.11 31.05 -28.39
N ARG A 450 -19.92 29.81 -28.88
CA ARG A 450 -19.96 29.45 -30.30
C ARG A 450 -19.08 30.34 -31.17
N ALA A 451 -17.90 30.69 -30.64
CA ALA A 451 -16.93 31.56 -31.28
C ALA A 451 -15.54 30.91 -31.28
N LEU A 452 -14.72 31.32 -32.23
CA LEU A 452 -13.31 30.95 -32.29
C LEU A 452 -12.46 32.09 -31.72
N THR A 453 -11.51 31.78 -30.86
CA THR A 453 -10.53 32.76 -30.35
C THR A 453 -9.17 32.46 -30.93
N VAL A 454 -8.52 33.45 -31.55
CA VAL A 454 -7.17 33.29 -32.12
C VAL A 454 -6.18 33.01 -30.98
N ALA A 455 -5.57 31.82 -30.98
CA ALA A 455 -4.71 31.34 -29.91
C ALA A 455 -3.22 31.52 -30.24
N ALA A 456 -2.86 31.38 -31.51
CA ALA A 456 -1.50 31.62 -32.01
C ALA A 456 -1.55 32.08 -33.46
N VAL A 457 -0.65 33.01 -33.82
CA VAL A 457 -0.43 33.47 -35.19
C VAL A 457 1.04 33.32 -35.52
N GLY A 458 1.35 32.94 -36.75
CA GLY A 458 2.73 32.78 -37.20
C GLY A 458 3.47 34.11 -37.28
N VAL A 459 4.80 34.05 -37.23
CA VAL A 459 5.64 35.25 -37.20
C VAL A 459 5.53 35.99 -38.53
N ASN A 460 5.50 35.26 -39.64
CA ASN A 460 5.35 35.86 -40.97
C ASN A 460 3.91 36.35 -41.20
N SER A 461 2.94 35.72 -40.55
CA SER A 461 1.51 36.07 -40.60
C SER A 461 1.10 37.26 -39.73
N GLN A 462 1.96 37.71 -38.80
CA GLN A 462 1.57 38.66 -37.75
C GLN A 462 1.15 40.04 -38.31
N ALA A 463 1.84 40.55 -39.34
CA ALA A 463 1.49 41.82 -39.98
C ALA A 463 0.13 41.72 -40.68
N LEU A 464 -0.07 40.65 -41.45
CA LEU A 464 -1.33 40.40 -42.16
C LEU A 464 -2.48 40.14 -41.18
N ALA A 465 -2.23 39.46 -40.06
CA ALA A 465 -3.23 39.24 -39.01
C ALA A 465 -3.75 40.55 -38.39
N LEU A 466 -2.89 41.55 -38.22
CA LEU A 466 -3.30 42.87 -37.73
C LEU A 466 -4.19 43.60 -38.75
N GLU A 467 -3.83 43.54 -40.04
CA GLU A 467 -4.63 44.12 -41.13
C GLU A 467 -6.00 43.44 -41.27
N LEU A 468 -6.05 42.14 -41.03
CA LEU A 468 -7.26 41.31 -41.05
C LEU A 468 -8.10 41.40 -39.76
N ALA A 469 -7.69 42.20 -38.77
CA ALA A 469 -8.31 42.28 -37.43
C ALA A 469 -8.40 40.91 -36.72
N MET A 470 -7.36 40.09 -36.85
CA MET A 470 -7.20 38.78 -36.23
C MET A 470 -5.90 38.64 -35.40
N PRO A 471 -5.52 39.60 -34.53
CA PRO A 471 -4.41 39.39 -33.61
C PRO A 471 -4.70 38.26 -32.61
N GLU A 472 -3.68 37.78 -31.90
CA GLU A 472 -3.89 36.85 -30.78
C GLU A 472 -4.94 37.39 -29.80
N ARG A 473 -5.82 36.50 -29.33
CA ARG A 473 -7.02 36.76 -28.50
C ARG A 473 -8.18 37.46 -29.19
N ALA A 474 -8.09 37.74 -30.50
CA ALA A 474 -9.26 38.22 -31.24
C ALA A 474 -10.32 37.12 -31.37
N GLN A 475 -11.59 37.51 -31.29
CA GLN A 475 -12.71 36.62 -31.56
C GLN A 475 -13.05 36.61 -33.06
N VAL A 476 -13.35 35.42 -33.55
CA VAL A 476 -13.72 35.11 -34.94
C VAL A 476 -15.05 34.39 -34.90
N ASP A 477 -16.07 35.00 -35.48
CA ASP A 477 -17.40 34.41 -35.60
C ASP A 477 -17.38 33.21 -36.55
N ILE A 478 -18.11 32.16 -36.18
CA ILE A 478 -18.27 30.98 -37.03
C ILE A 478 -19.26 31.31 -38.14
N ASP A 479 -18.83 31.14 -39.39
CA ASP A 479 -19.70 31.33 -40.55
C ASP A 479 -20.74 30.20 -40.73
N GLU A 480 -21.74 30.40 -41.58
CA GLU A 480 -22.78 29.39 -41.83
C GLU A 480 -22.31 28.21 -42.70
N ASN A 481 -21.04 28.16 -43.12
CA ASN A 481 -20.57 27.13 -44.07
C ASN A 481 -19.15 26.61 -43.83
N GLY A 482 -18.09 27.36 -44.16
CA GLY A 482 -16.71 26.85 -44.11
C GLY A 482 -16.23 26.51 -42.69
N LEU A 483 -16.21 27.50 -41.79
CA LEU A 483 -15.80 27.28 -40.41
C LEU A 483 -16.79 26.37 -39.66
N SER A 484 -18.09 26.44 -39.94
CA SER A 484 -19.06 25.54 -39.29
C SER A 484 -18.89 24.07 -39.70
N GLN A 485 -18.51 23.78 -40.95
CA GLN A 485 -18.13 22.43 -41.36
C GLN A 485 -16.84 21.98 -40.68
N CYS A 486 -15.89 22.88 -40.49
CA CYS A 486 -14.64 22.56 -39.82
C CYS A 486 -14.83 22.24 -38.32
N VAL A 487 -15.62 23.04 -37.61
CA VAL A 487 -15.97 22.76 -36.20
C VAL A 487 -16.79 21.47 -36.02
N ARG A 488 -17.37 20.94 -37.10
CA ARG A 488 -18.00 19.60 -37.14
C ARG A 488 -17.03 18.47 -37.50
N GLY A 489 -15.72 18.74 -37.53
CA GLY A 489 -14.67 17.74 -37.74
C GLY A 489 -14.32 17.48 -39.20
N ARG A 490 -14.69 18.37 -40.14
CA ARG A 490 -14.33 18.21 -41.57
C ARG A 490 -13.17 19.12 -41.96
N LEU A 491 -12.21 18.59 -42.71
CA LEU A 491 -11.23 19.42 -43.41
C LEU A 491 -11.95 20.23 -44.49
N VAL A 492 -11.74 21.54 -44.52
CA VAL A 492 -12.35 22.43 -45.52
C VAL A 492 -11.23 23.02 -46.38
N TYR A 493 -11.31 22.81 -47.69
CA TYR A 493 -10.42 23.41 -48.67
C TYR A 493 -11.24 24.28 -49.61
N GLU A 494 -10.92 25.58 -49.65
CA GLU A 494 -11.52 26.54 -50.56
C GLU A 494 -10.47 26.97 -51.60
N PRO A 495 -10.59 26.51 -52.86
CA PRO A 495 -9.59 26.77 -53.90
C PRO A 495 -9.61 28.22 -54.41
N ASP A 496 -10.73 28.93 -54.28
CA ASP A 496 -10.84 30.34 -54.64
C ASP A 496 -11.75 31.07 -53.65
N ILE A 497 -11.14 31.70 -52.63
CA ILE A 497 -11.89 32.34 -51.55
C ILE A 497 -12.56 33.66 -51.96
N ALA A 498 -12.16 34.27 -53.08
CA ALA A 498 -12.77 35.51 -53.56
C ALA A 498 -14.20 35.29 -54.07
N GLN A 499 -14.53 34.05 -54.47
CA GLN A 499 -15.86 33.66 -54.96
C GLN A 499 -16.81 33.16 -53.86
N VAL A 500 -16.32 33.05 -52.62
CA VAL A 500 -17.06 32.46 -51.50
C VAL A 500 -17.78 33.55 -50.69
N PRO A 501 -19.13 33.57 -50.63
CA PRO A 501 -19.89 34.67 -50.04
C PRO A 501 -20.03 34.57 -48.50
N PHE A 502 -19.00 34.09 -47.79
CA PHE A 502 -19.02 33.93 -46.34
C PHE A 502 -18.07 34.91 -45.61
N PRO A 503 -18.40 35.37 -44.39
CA PRO A 503 -17.65 36.43 -43.70
C PRO A 503 -16.17 36.13 -43.48
N PHE A 504 -15.82 34.89 -43.15
CA PHE A 504 -14.45 34.51 -42.84
C PHE A 504 -13.55 34.43 -44.10
N PRO A 505 -13.92 33.70 -45.16
CA PRO A 505 -13.19 33.75 -46.45
C PRO A 505 -13.08 35.16 -47.03
N ARG A 506 -14.14 35.99 -46.93
CA ARG A 506 -14.10 37.40 -47.39
C ARG A 506 -13.15 38.27 -46.59
N ARG A 507 -13.02 38.02 -45.28
CA ARG A 507 -12.03 38.69 -44.43
C ARG A 507 -10.63 38.38 -44.95
N LEU A 508 -10.29 37.10 -45.12
CA LEU A 508 -8.99 36.67 -45.66
C LEU A 508 -8.71 37.23 -47.07
N ALA A 509 -9.72 37.21 -47.96
CA ALA A 509 -9.62 37.78 -49.31
C ALA A 509 -9.36 39.31 -49.29
N GLY A 510 -9.84 40.01 -48.26
CA GLY A 510 -9.57 41.44 -48.04
C GLY A 510 -8.09 41.75 -47.78
N GLY A 511 -7.32 40.76 -47.30
CA GLY A 511 -5.85 40.81 -47.17
C GLY A 511 -5.09 40.28 -48.39
N GLY A 512 -5.77 40.02 -49.51
CA GLY A 512 -5.17 39.57 -50.76
C GLY A 512 -5.03 38.05 -50.91
N LEU A 513 -5.46 37.25 -49.93
CA LEU A 513 -5.40 35.78 -49.99
C LEU A 513 -6.38 35.22 -51.05
N GLY A 514 -5.97 34.16 -51.75
CA GLY A 514 -6.71 33.56 -52.87
C GLY A 514 -7.21 32.14 -52.63
N SER A 515 -6.62 31.39 -51.70
CA SER A 515 -7.08 30.06 -51.31
C SER A 515 -6.81 29.76 -49.83
N MET A 516 -7.57 28.85 -49.21
CA MET A 516 -7.40 28.49 -47.79
C MET A 516 -7.73 27.02 -47.49
N VAL A 517 -7.13 26.51 -46.43
CA VAL A 517 -7.41 25.22 -45.80
C VAL A 517 -7.71 25.44 -44.31
N CYS A 518 -8.82 24.90 -43.82
CA CYS A 518 -9.15 24.81 -42.41
C CYS A 518 -9.13 23.34 -41.95
N ALA A 519 -8.26 23.02 -41.00
CA ALA A 519 -8.09 21.69 -40.43
C ALA A 519 -8.55 21.67 -38.97
N PRO A 520 -9.46 20.76 -38.58
CA PRO A 520 -10.00 20.71 -37.22
C PRO A 520 -9.01 20.09 -36.23
N LEU A 521 -8.86 20.73 -35.07
CA LEU A 521 -8.17 20.13 -33.92
C LEU A 521 -9.19 19.33 -33.12
N GLN A 522 -9.23 18.03 -33.38
CA GLN A 522 -10.22 17.11 -32.84
C GLN A 522 -9.56 15.98 -32.06
N VAL A 523 -10.09 15.69 -30.87
CA VAL A 523 -9.79 14.47 -30.12
C VAL A 523 -11.09 13.70 -29.92
N GLU A 524 -11.06 12.40 -30.23
CA GLU A 524 -12.22 11.51 -30.32
C GLU A 524 -13.32 12.04 -31.27
N SER A 525 -14.24 12.85 -30.76
CA SER A 525 -15.36 13.44 -31.51
C SER A 525 -15.64 14.90 -31.17
N LYS A 526 -14.75 15.54 -30.38
CA LYS A 526 -14.90 16.93 -29.96
C LYS A 526 -13.81 17.79 -30.63
N VAL A 527 -14.25 18.75 -31.44
CA VAL A 527 -13.36 19.80 -31.96
C VAL A 527 -13.19 20.85 -30.87
N PHE A 528 -11.95 21.21 -30.56
CA PHE A 528 -11.64 22.28 -29.60
C PHE A 528 -10.84 23.41 -30.23
N GLY A 529 -10.50 23.30 -31.51
CA GLY A 529 -9.82 24.36 -32.25
C GLY A 529 -9.77 24.09 -33.75
N VAL A 530 -9.25 25.06 -34.49
CA VAL A 530 -9.12 25.05 -35.94
C VAL A 530 -7.76 25.62 -36.34
N LEU A 531 -7.01 24.89 -37.15
CA LEU A 531 -5.83 25.37 -37.84
C LEU A 531 -6.23 25.94 -39.19
N VAL A 532 -5.83 27.18 -39.48
CA VAL A 532 -6.13 27.88 -40.72
C VAL A 532 -4.81 28.16 -41.45
N VAL A 533 -4.75 27.78 -42.73
CA VAL A 533 -3.60 28.03 -43.61
C VAL A 533 -4.10 28.62 -44.93
N ALA A 534 -3.51 29.69 -45.43
CA ALA A 534 -3.94 30.35 -46.66
C ALA A 534 -2.76 30.80 -47.53
N ARG A 535 -3.04 30.96 -48.83
CA ARG A 535 -2.08 31.36 -49.87
C ARG A 535 -2.65 32.49 -50.73
N PHE A 536 -1.79 33.34 -51.31
CA PHE A 536 -2.20 34.42 -52.21
C PHE A 536 -2.79 33.92 -53.53
N GLN A 537 -2.31 32.80 -54.06
CA GLN A 537 -2.79 32.27 -55.33
C GLN A 537 -4.06 31.40 -55.15
N PRO A 538 -5.03 31.48 -56.08
CA PRO A 538 -6.12 30.52 -56.15
C PRO A 538 -5.61 29.15 -56.65
N ASN A 539 -6.28 28.08 -56.27
CA ASN A 539 -5.93 26.67 -56.56
C ASN A 539 -4.51 26.28 -56.13
N ALA A 540 -3.98 26.94 -55.10
CA ALA A 540 -2.58 26.79 -54.73
C ALA A 540 -2.29 25.53 -53.90
N PHE A 541 -3.29 24.85 -53.34
CA PHE A 541 -3.09 23.64 -52.55
C PHE A 541 -3.38 22.38 -53.36
N VAL A 542 -2.46 21.41 -53.30
CA VAL A 542 -2.68 20.07 -53.86
C VAL A 542 -3.27 19.12 -52.80
N SER A 543 -3.93 18.06 -53.24
CA SER A 543 -4.59 17.07 -52.37
C SER A 543 -3.68 16.52 -51.28
N ALA A 544 -2.41 16.29 -51.60
CA ALA A 544 -1.44 15.77 -50.64
C ALA A 544 -1.03 16.79 -49.55
N GLU A 545 -1.11 18.10 -49.81
CA GLU A 545 -0.86 19.13 -48.79
C GLU A 545 -2.06 19.28 -47.85
N CYS A 546 -3.28 19.21 -48.39
CA CYS A 546 -4.51 19.18 -47.60
C CYS A 546 -4.52 17.98 -46.63
N GLU A 547 -4.11 16.81 -47.12
CA GLU A 547 -3.99 15.59 -46.32
C GLU A 547 -2.90 15.69 -45.24
N PHE A 548 -1.76 16.31 -45.57
CA PHE A 548 -0.71 16.60 -44.58
C PHE A 548 -1.22 17.52 -43.46
N LEU A 549 -1.92 18.61 -43.80
CA LEU A 549 -2.48 19.54 -42.81
C LEU A 549 -3.53 18.86 -41.92
N ARG A 550 -4.33 17.95 -42.48
CA ARG A 550 -5.26 17.10 -41.71
C ARG A 550 -4.51 16.23 -40.71
N GLN A 551 -3.50 15.47 -41.15
CA GLN A 551 -2.70 14.62 -40.27
C GLN A 551 -1.98 15.43 -39.18
N LEU A 552 -1.41 16.57 -39.54
CA LEU A 552 -0.76 17.46 -38.59
C LEU A 552 -1.77 17.96 -37.53
N SER A 553 -2.96 18.38 -37.94
CA SER A 553 -4.01 18.84 -37.02
C SER A 553 -4.42 17.77 -36.00
N GLU A 554 -4.44 16.49 -36.38
CA GLU A 554 -4.74 15.37 -35.46
C GLU A 554 -3.64 15.19 -34.40
N HIS A 555 -2.37 15.27 -34.79
CA HIS A 555 -1.24 15.16 -33.85
C HIS A 555 -1.17 16.34 -32.89
N VAL A 556 -1.40 17.55 -33.41
CA VAL A 556 -1.49 18.78 -32.60
C VAL A 556 -2.64 18.70 -31.62
N ALA A 557 -3.80 18.19 -32.05
CA ALA A 557 -4.97 18.03 -31.21
C ALA A 557 -4.71 17.09 -30.03
N LEU A 558 -4.08 15.93 -30.31
CA LEU A 558 -3.73 14.95 -29.29
C LEU A 558 -2.72 15.53 -28.28
N ALA A 559 -1.67 16.20 -28.75
CA ALA A 559 -0.64 16.74 -27.87
C ALA A 559 -1.16 17.86 -26.96
N ALA A 560 -1.94 18.79 -27.50
CA ALA A 560 -2.56 19.85 -26.71
C ALA A 560 -3.59 19.30 -25.69
N HIS A 561 -4.31 18.23 -26.05
CA HIS A 561 -5.20 17.56 -25.11
C HIS A 561 -4.44 16.84 -23.99
N GLN A 562 -3.33 16.16 -24.32
CA GLN A 562 -2.45 15.52 -23.33
C GLN A 562 -1.85 16.53 -22.35
N ALA A 563 -1.35 17.67 -22.84
CA ALA A 563 -0.83 18.75 -22.02
C ALA A 563 -1.91 19.26 -21.03
N GLN A 564 -3.13 19.49 -21.51
CA GLN A 564 -4.25 19.92 -20.68
C GLN A 564 -4.63 18.89 -19.60
N LEU A 565 -4.70 17.60 -19.95
CA LEU A 565 -4.97 16.52 -18.99
C LEU A 565 -3.88 16.41 -17.93
N HIS A 566 -2.62 16.54 -18.33
CA HIS A 566 -1.49 16.46 -17.40
C HIS A 566 -1.52 17.59 -16.37
N SER A 567 -1.78 18.83 -16.80
CA SER A 567 -1.93 19.97 -15.88
C SER A 567 -3.11 19.79 -14.92
N ALA A 568 -4.25 19.30 -15.40
CA ALA A 568 -5.41 19.05 -14.57
C ALA A 568 -5.16 17.94 -13.52
N LEU A 569 -4.48 16.86 -13.93
CA LEU A 569 -4.12 15.76 -13.03
C LEU A 569 -3.15 16.24 -11.93
N GLN A 570 -2.16 17.04 -12.28
CA GLN A 570 -1.19 17.59 -11.32
C GLN A 570 -1.90 18.44 -10.25
N ALA A 571 -2.79 19.34 -10.66
CA ALA A 571 -3.57 20.15 -9.73
C ALA A 571 -4.42 19.29 -8.78
N ALA A 572 -5.13 18.28 -9.30
CA ALA A 572 -5.94 17.38 -8.47
C ALA A 572 -5.10 16.54 -7.48
N TYR A 573 -3.89 16.14 -7.88
CA TYR A 573 -2.97 15.42 -6.99
C TYR A 573 -2.49 16.30 -5.84
N ASP A 574 -2.14 17.55 -6.11
CA ASP A 574 -1.67 18.49 -5.09
C ASP A 574 -2.79 18.81 -4.09
N ASP A 575 -4.03 19.01 -4.56
CA ASP A 575 -5.21 19.20 -3.70
C ASP A 575 -5.46 17.98 -2.79
N LEU A 576 -5.39 16.76 -3.35
CA LEU A 576 -5.59 15.53 -2.59
C LEU A 576 -4.52 15.37 -1.50
N ARG A 577 -3.26 15.65 -1.83
CA ARG A 577 -2.15 15.56 -0.88
C ARG A 577 -2.33 16.54 0.27
N GLN A 578 -2.73 17.78 -0.02
CA GLN A 578 -2.99 18.78 1.01
C GLN A 578 -4.15 18.37 1.94
N SER A 579 -5.23 17.84 1.37
CA SER A 579 -6.37 17.33 2.13
C SER A 579 -6.00 16.17 3.07
N GLN A 580 -5.22 15.20 2.58
CA GLN A 580 -4.75 14.06 3.37
C GLN A 580 -3.87 14.49 4.56
N GLN A 581 -2.99 15.47 4.36
CA GLN A 581 -2.13 15.98 5.43
C GLN A 581 -2.96 16.66 6.54
N ALA A 582 -3.98 17.44 6.17
CA ALA A 582 -4.88 18.06 7.13
C ALA A 582 -5.67 17.02 7.96
N ILE A 583 -6.20 15.98 7.32
CA ILE A 583 -6.92 14.88 7.99
C ILE A 583 -6.01 14.14 8.97
N LEU A 584 -4.77 13.81 8.57
CA LEU A 584 -3.82 13.11 9.43
C LEU A 584 -3.42 13.95 10.66
N GLN A 585 -3.25 15.26 10.51
CA GLN A 585 -2.98 16.15 11.65
C GLN A 585 -4.18 16.17 12.61
N GLN A 586 -5.40 16.23 12.09
CA GLN A 586 -6.63 16.22 12.89
C GLN A 586 -6.80 14.90 13.66
N GLU A 587 -6.61 13.75 13.01
CA GLU A 587 -6.68 12.43 13.67
C GLU A 587 -5.60 12.26 14.74
N ARG A 588 -4.38 12.77 14.50
CA ARG A 588 -3.30 12.76 15.50
C ARG A 588 -3.68 13.57 16.75
N LEU A 589 -4.24 14.77 16.56
CA LEU A 589 -4.69 15.62 17.67
C LEU A 589 -5.84 14.96 18.46
N LYS A 590 -6.78 14.34 17.75
CA LYS A 590 -7.91 13.63 18.35
C LYS A 590 -7.46 12.42 19.19
N ALA A 591 -6.56 11.59 18.67
CA ALA A 591 -6.01 10.45 19.40
C ALA A 591 -5.24 10.88 20.65
N LEU A 592 -4.44 11.96 20.54
CA LEU A 592 -3.69 12.51 21.66
C LEU A 592 -4.62 13.07 22.75
N GLY A 593 -5.74 13.68 22.36
CA GLY A 593 -6.75 14.18 23.30
C GLY A 593 -7.51 13.09 24.04
N GLN A 594 -7.86 11.99 23.36
CA GLN A 594 -8.49 10.84 24.01
C GLN A 594 -7.56 10.19 25.04
N MET A 595 -6.27 10.03 24.70
CA MET A 595 -5.27 9.51 25.64
C MET A 595 -5.04 10.46 26.83
N ALA A 596 -4.91 11.77 26.57
CA ALA A 596 -4.70 12.77 27.60
C ALA A 596 -5.85 12.83 28.61
N SER A 597 -7.11 12.68 28.16
CA SER A 597 -8.27 12.67 29.05
C SER A 597 -8.28 11.46 29.98
N GLY A 598 -7.89 10.27 29.49
CA GLY A 598 -7.75 9.07 30.32
C GLY A 598 -6.61 9.18 31.34
N ILE A 599 -5.44 9.65 30.89
CA ILE A 599 -4.27 9.88 31.76
C ILE A 599 -4.58 10.91 32.85
N ALA A 600 -5.25 12.01 32.50
CA ALA A 600 -5.64 13.05 33.45
C ALA A 600 -6.57 12.53 34.56
N HIS A 601 -7.53 11.68 34.19
CA HIS A 601 -8.43 11.03 35.14
C HIS A 601 -7.65 10.14 36.12
N ASP A 602 -6.75 9.30 35.62
CA ASP A 602 -5.99 8.36 36.45
C ASP A 602 -5.00 9.06 37.39
N ILE A 603 -4.35 10.13 36.95
CA ILE A 603 -3.45 10.90 37.81
C ILE A 603 -4.25 11.65 38.89
N ASN A 604 -5.38 12.27 38.56
CA ASN A 604 -6.23 12.92 39.57
C ASN A 604 -6.72 11.91 40.62
N ASN A 605 -7.06 10.69 40.21
CA ASN A 605 -7.43 9.62 41.14
C ASN A 605 -6.27 9.21 42.07
N ALA A 606 -5.03 9.23 41.58
CA ALA A 606 -3.85 8.92 42.38
C ALA A 606 -3.45 10.06 43.33
N LEU A 607 -3.66 11.33 42.93
CA LEU A 607 -3.29 12.51 43.72
C LEU A 607 -4.33 12.88 44.77
N SER A 608 -5.62 12.60 44.54
CA SER A 608 -6.70 12.99 45.45
C SER A 608 -6.51 12.47 46.89
N PRO A 609 -6.12 11.20 47.13
CA PRO A 609 -5.83 10.72 48.48
C PRO A 609 -4.60 11.38 49.10
N VAL A 610 -3.55 11.67 48.31
CA VAL A 610 -2.33 12.33 48.80
C VAL A 610 -2.62 13.76 49.25
N SER A 611 -3.41 14.50 48.47
CA SER A 611 -3.89 15.83 48.86
C SER A 611 -4.71 15.75 50.15
N LEU A 612 -5.67 14.83 50.22
CA LEU A 612 -6.56 14.67 51.36
C LEU A 612 -5.82 14.29 52.66
N TYR A 613 -4.90 13.32 52.60
CA TYR A 613 -4.15 12.90 53.79
C TYR A 613 -3.13 13.95 54.25
N THR A 614 -2.49 14.67 53.31
CA THR A 614 -1.58 15.75 53.69
C THR A 614 -2.32 16.91 54.34
N GLU A 615 -3.50 17.27 53.84
CA GLU A 615 -4.39 18.28 54.43
C GLU A 615 -4.89 17.84 55.82
N ALA A 616 -5.41 16.60 55.94
CA ALA A 616 -5.85 16.06 57.21
C ALA A 616 -4.72 16.02 58.26
N MET A 617 -3.50 15.58 57.90
CA MET A 617 -2.37 15.56 58.84
C MET A 617 -1.89 16.96 59.25
N ILE A 618 -2.03 17.97 58.39
CA ILE A 618 -1.72 19.37 58.73
C ILE A 618 -2.77 19.93 59.73
N GLU A 619 -4.03 19.50 59.62
CA GLU A 619 -5.15 20.00 60.42
C GLU A 619 -5.36 19.25 61.74
N THR A 620 -5.19 17.92 61.77
CA THR A 620 -5.66 17.09 62.90
C THR A 620 -4.56 16.55 63.82
N GLU A 621 -3.27 16.57 63.44
CA GLU A 621 -2.19 16.00 64.27
C GLU A 621 -1.54 17.05 65.21
N PRO A 622 -1.78 16.99 66.53
CA PRO A 622 -1.35 18.03 67.48
C PRO A 622 0.16 17.99 67.82
N GLY A 623 0.88 16.94 67.39
CA GLY A 623 2.28 16.70 67.70
C GLY A 623 3.27 16.97 66.55
N LEU A 624 2.81 17.59 65.45
CA LEU A 624 3.62 17.76 64.25
C LEU A 624 4.79 18.72 64.48
N SER A 625 6.03 18.27 64.24
CA SER A 625 7.20 19.16 64.33
C SER A 625 7.17 20.25 63.25
N ALA A 626 7.80 21.40 63.51
CA ALA A 626 7.88 22.49 62.52
C ALA A 626 8.49 22.04 61.18
N ALA A 627 9.46 21.13 61.22
CA ALA A 627 10.04 20.52 60.03
C ALA A 627 9.04 19.58 59.31
N GLY A 628 8.28 18.79 60.06
CA GLY A 628 7.23 17.91 59.50
C GLY A 628 6.09 18.70 58.85
N ARG A 629 5.68 19.82 59.45
CA ARG A 629 4.66 20.72 58.87
C ARG A 629 5.16 21.35 57.56
N GLY A 630 6.39 21.84 57.55
CA GLY A 630 7.01 22.39 56.34
C GLY A 630 7.13 21.36 55.21
N GLN A 631 7.43 20.10 55.53
CA GLN A 631 7.47 19.01 54.54
C GLN A 631 6.08 18.70 53.96
N LEU A 632 5.03 18.63 54.79
CA LEU A 632 3.66 18.41 54.31
C LEU A 632 3.15 19.58 53.46
N GLU A 633 3.49 20.82 53.80
CA GLU A 633 3.13 22.00 53.00
C GLU A 633 3.82 22.00 51.62
N ILE A 634 5.07 21.54 51.54
CA ILE A 634 5.77 21.36 50.26
C ILE A 634 5.09 20.28 49.41
N ILE A 635 4.72 19.14 50.02
CA ILE A 635 4.01 18.06 49.31
C ILE A 635 2.65 18.56 48.80
N ARG A 636 1.89 19.27 49.63
CA ARG A 636 0.60 19.85 49.23
C ARG A 636 0.73 20.80 48.03
N ARG A 637 1.71 21.72 48.07
CA ARG A 637 1.99 22.62 46.94
C ARG A 637 2.37 21.85 45.67
N ALA A 638 3.20 20.81 45.79
CA ALA A 638 3.58 19.98 44.64
C ALA A 638 2.36 19.25 44.04
N VAL A 639 1.43 18.76 44.86
CA VAL A 639 0.19 18.12 44.40
C VAL A 639 -0.74 19.14 43.70
N GLU A 640 -0.86 20.35 44.25
CA GLU A 640 -1.61 21.46 43.63
C GLU A 640 -1.02 21.86 42.27
N ASP A 641 0.30 21.98 42.17
CA ASP A 641 1.00 22.32 40.92
C ASP A 641 0.79 21.25 39.82
N VAL A 642 0.81 19.97 40.21
CA VAL A 642 0.51 18.87 39.28
C VAL A 642 -0.96 18.91 38.86
N GLY A 643 -1.88 19.17 39.79
CA GLY A 643 -3.31 19.35 39.48
C GLY A 643 -3.57 20.48 38.49
N GLN A 644 -2.90 21.62 38.64
CA GLN A 644 -2.98 22.73 37.68
C GLN A 644 -2.42 22.35 36.30
N THR A 645 -1.32 21.59 36.25
CA THR A 645 -0.72 21.15 34.99
C THR A 645 -1.64 20.18 34.24
N ILE A 646 -2.28 19.26 34.96
CA ILE A 646 -3.28 18.33 34.41
C ILE A 646 -4.53 19.08 33.95
N GLY A 647 -4.96 20.10 34.69
CA GLY A 647 -6.05 20.99 34.30
C GLY A 647 -5.80 21.66 32.94
N LYS A 648 -4.61 22.27 32.77
CA LYS A 648 -4.17 22.89 31.50
C LYS A 648 -4.08 21.87 30.36
N MET A 649 -3.59 20.66 30.65
CA MET A 649 -3.54 19.57 29.66
C MET A 649 -4.94 19.14 29.23
N ARG A 650 -5.89 19.01 30.17
CA ARG A 650 -7.30 18.68 29.86
C ARG A 650 -7.97 19.76 29.02
N GLU A 651 -7.69 21.04 29.29
CA GLU A 651 -8.25 22.18 28.58
C GLU A 651 -7.74 22.28 27.13
N PHE A 652 -6.46 21.95 26.89
CA PHE A 652 -5.89 21.88 25.54
C PHE A 652 -6.64 20.88 24.63
N TYR A 653 -7.07 19.75 25.19
CA TYR A 653 -7.71 18.66 24.43
C TYR A 653 -9.24 18.64 24.54
N ARG A 654 -9.87 19.63 25.18
CA ARG A 654 -11.33 19.71 25.26
C ARG A 654 -11.88 19.96 23.85
N LEU A 655 -12.25 18.87 23.18
CA LEU A 655 -12.92 18.84 21.89
C LEU A 655 -14.23 19.62 22.01
N ARG A 656 -14.31 20.74 21.28
CA ARG A 656 -15.48 21.33 20.63
C ARG A 656 -16.83 20.87 21.22
N GLU A 657 -17.06 21.15 22.50
CA GLU A 657 -18.38 20.99 23.08
C GLU A 657 -19.29 22.04 22.44
N THR A 658 -20.32 21.53 21.81
CA THR A 658 -21.34 22.22 21.04
C THR A 658 -21.89 23.41 21.84
N GLN A 659 -21.81 24.61 21.25
CA GLN A 659 -22.40 25.88 21.71
C GLN A 659 -21.74 26.55 22.93
N LEU A 660 -20.51 27.07 22.76
CA LEU A 660 -20.14 28.30 23.48
C LEU A 660 -20.79 29.48 22.74
N GLU A 661 -21.64 30.23 23.42
CA GLU A 661 -22.18 31.50 22.89
C GLU A 661 -21.01 32.45 22.65
N THR A 662 -20.68 32.72 21.38
CA THR A 662 -19.68 33.74 21.05
C THR A 662 -20.31 35.12 21.22
N GLU A 663 -19.60 36.02 21.89
CA GLU A 663 -20.02 37.40 22.11
C GLU A 663 -19.12 38.37 21.33
N PRO A 664 -19.58 39.60 21.02
CA PRO A 664 -18.71 40.65 20.50
C PRO A 664 -17.69 41.07 21.57
N VAL A 665 -16.41 40.77 21.34
CA VAL A 665 -15.30 41.09 22.25
C VAL A 665 -14.53 42.31 21.74
N GLN A 666 -14.41 43.33 22.57
CA GLN A 666 -13.57 44.50 22.30
C GLN A 666 -12.12 44.24 22.74
N LEU A 667 -11.23 43.96 21.79
CA LEU A 667 -9.85 43.55 22.08
C LEU A 667 -9.05 44.62 22.84
N ASN A 668 -9.23 45.91 22.54
CA ASN A 668 -8.52 46.98 23.27
C ASN A 668 -8.87 47.00 24.76
N GLN A 669 -10.15 46.81 25.10
CA GLN A 669 -10.57 46.72 26.50
C GLN A 669 -10.00 45.47 27.18
N LEU A 670 -9.96 44.35 26.45
CA LEU A 670 -9.41 43.11 26.95
C LEU A 670 -7.90 43.21 27.21
N VAL A 671 -7.15 43.84 26.30
CA VAL A 671 -5.72 44.10 26.46
C VAL A 671 -5.45 44.92 27.73
N GLY A 672 -6.23 45.98 27.98
CA GLY A 672 -6.12 46.76 29.21
C GLY A 672 -6.27 45.90 30.47
N GLN A 673 -7.30 45.04 30.52
CA GLN A 673 -7.53 44.11 31.63
C GLN A 673 -6.38 43.10 31.80
N VAL A 674 -5.82 42.60 30.69
CA VAL A 674 -4.69 41.64 30.72
C VAL A 674 -3.43 42.32 31.28
N LEU A 675 -3.12 43.55 30.89
CA LEU A 675 -1.95 44.27 31.39
C LEU A 675 -2.05 44.56 32.89
N GLU A 676 -3.25 44.88 33.39
CA GLU A 676 -3.51 45.03 34.83
C GLU A 676 -3.35 43.71 35.58
N LEU A 677 -3.95 42.61 35.09
CA LEU A 677 -3.84 41.28 35.71
C LEU A 677 -2.40 40.78 35.80
N THR A 678 -1.57 41.14 34.83
CA THR A 678 -0.18 40.70 34.73
C THR A 678 0.81 41.64 35.43
N ARG A 679 0.34 42.78 35.96
CA ARG A 679 1.18 43.83 36.59
C ARG A 679 2.10 43.31 37.67
N ALA A 680 1.63 42.42 38.52
CA ALA A 680 2.45 41.84 39.59
C ALA A 680 3.71 41.15 39.06
N ARG A 681 3.64 40.53 37.86
CA ARG A 681 4.78 39.83 37.25
C ARG A 681 5.79 40.76 36.57
N TRP A 682 5.33 41.71 35.75
CA TRP A 682 6.23 42.58 34.98
C TRP A 682 6.69 43.82 35.74
N ASN A 683 5.95 44.27 36.75
CA ASN A 683 6.30 45.41 37.60
C ASN A 683 6.84 44.96 38.96
N ASP A 684 5.99 44.42 39.84
CA ASP A 684 6.31 44.28 41.26
C ASP A 684 7.40 43.21 41.53
N MET A 685 7.27 42.04 40.90
CA MET A 685 8.24 40.95 41.01
C MET A 685 9.54 41.24 40.25
N ALA A 686 9.46 41.92 39.10
CA ALA A 686 10.64 42.31 38.33
C ALA A 686 11.45 43.37 39.11
N MET A 687 10.79 44.37 39.69
CA MET A 687 11.41 45.39 40.54
C MET A 687 12.06 44.79 41.79
N GLN A 688 11.42 43.80 42.44
CA GLN A 688 12.03 43.08 43.57
C GLN A 688 13.33 42.36 43.20
N ARG A 689 13.49 41.98 41.91
CA ARG A 689 14.70 41.36 41.37
C ARG A 689 15.69 42.38 40.80
N GLY A 690 15.39 43.68 40.86
CA GLY A 690 16.22 44.75 40.31
C GLY A 690 16.16 44.88 38.78
N VAL A 691 15.14 44.30 38.15
CA VAL A 691 14.95 44.25 36.70
C VAL A 691 13.78 45.15 36.30
N VAL A 692 13.91 45.92 35.21
CA VAL A 692 12.87 46.81 34.70
C VAL A 692 12.34 46.29 33.37
N ILE A 693 11.02 46.08 33.30
CA ILE A 693 10.30 45.78 32.06
C ILE A 693 9.39 46.96 31.75
N ALA A 694 9.68 47.69 30.68
CA ALA A 694 8.82 48.78 30.20
C ALA A 694 7.67 48.19 29.37
N VAL A 695 6.44 48.65 29.62
CA VAL A 695 5.26 48.23 28.84
C VAL A 695 4.85 49.36 27.92
N GLU A 696 4.86 49.10 26.62
CA GLU A 696 4.43 50.02 25.58
C GLU A 696 3.14 49.50 24.93
N THR A 697 2.17 50.39 24.72
CA THR A 697 0.90 50.03 24.07
C THR A 697 0.66 50.92 22.86
N ALA A 698 0.36 50.30 21.73
CA ALA A 698 -0.02 50.96 20.48
C ALA A 698 -1.39 50.40 20.06
N LEU A 699 -2.46 50.95 20.61
CA LEU A 699 -3.81 50.47 20.37
C LEU A 699 -4.50 51.35 19.33
N ALA A 700 -5.09 50.77 18.28
CA ALA A 700 -5.85 51.52 17.29
C ALA A 700 -7.17 52.05 17.88
N ASP A 701 -7.49 53.34 17.67
CA ASP A 701 -8.62 54.02 18.33
C ASP A 701 -10.02 53.50 17.93
N ASP A 702 -10.17 52.93 16.72
CA ASP A 702 -11.45 52.43 16.18
C ASP A 702 -11.33 50.98 15.69
N LEU A 703 -11.05 50.07 16.64
CA LEU A 703 -10.90 48.65 16.35
C LEU A 703 -12.26 47.93 16.39
N PRO A 704 -12.68 47.23 15.32
CA PRO A 704 -13.92 46.46 15.32
C PRO A 704 -13.92 45.33 16.36
N ALA A 705 -15.10 45.01 16.90
CA ALA A 705 -15.26 43.86 17.79
C ALA A 705 -15.04 42.54 17.04
N VAL A 706 -14.49 41.55 17.73
CA VAL A 706 -14.29 40.18 17.21
C VAL A 706 -15.28 39.23 17.88
N MET A 707 -15.83 38.26 17.15
CA MET A 707 -16.70 37.26 17.75
C MET A 707 -15.86 36.23 18.51
N GLY A 708 -16.09 36.06 19.81
CA GLY A 708 -15.34 35.10 20.59
C GLY A 708 -15.77 34.98 22.04
N VAL A 709 -15.04 34.17 22.79
CA VAL A 709 -15.24 34.01 24.23
C VAL A 709 -14.20 34.86 24.95
N ALA A 710 -14.63 35.94 25.60
CA ALA A 710 -13.72 36.91 26.21
C ALA A 710 -12.73 36.30 27.22
N SER A 711 -13.13 35.25 27.95
CA SER A 711 -12.24 34.54 28.88
C SER A 711 -11.13 33.75 28.18
N GLU A 712 -11.43 33.08 27.06
CA GLU A 712 -10.42 32.28 26.33
C GLU A 712 -9.40 33.19 25.63
N ILE A 713 -9.86 34.27 25.01
CA ILE A 713 -8.96 35.25 24.36
C ILE A 713 -8.08 35.94 25.42
N ARG A 714 -8.64 36.27 26.60
CA ARG A 714 -7.88 36.84 27.73
C ARG A 714 -6.78 35.90 28.18
N GLU A 715 -7.10 34.62 28.34
CA GLU A 715 -6.13 33.62 28.76
C GLU A 715 -4.99 33.46 27.74
N ALA A 716 -5.32 33.45 26.45
CA ALA A 716 -4.33 33.43 25.37
C ALA A 716 -3.39 34.65 25.48
N LEU A 717 -3.92 35.86 25.66
CA LEU A 717 -3.13 37.08 25.82
C LEU A 717 -2.28 37.07 27.10
N VAL A 718 -2.80 36.57 28.23
CA VAL A 718 -2.03 36.39 29.48
C VAL A 718 -0.85 35.45 29.25
N ASN A 719 -1.06 34.33 28.55
CA ASN A 719 0.01 33.39 28.21
C ASN A 719 1.07 34.01 27.29
N LEU A 720 0.67 34.83 26.32
CA LEU A 720 1.60 35.58 25.47
C LEU A 720 2.43 36.59 26.28
N VAL A 721 1.80 37.36 27.17
CA VAL A 721 2.47 38.32 28.06
C VAL A 721 3.45 37.61 29.00
N PHE A 722 3.07 36.49 29.61
CA PHE A 722 3.98 35.71 30.45
C PHE A 722 5.16 35.13 29.67
N ASN A 723 4.93 34.65 28.45
CA ASN A 723 6.02 34.17 27.60
C ASN A 723 7.01 35.28 27.25
N ALA A 724 6.50 36.47 26.93
CA ALA A 724 7.30 37.66 26.66
C ALA A 724 8.13 38.11 27.89
N ILE A 725 7.52 38.16 29.08
CA ILE A 725 8.22 38.49 30.33
C ILE A 725 9.33 37.48 30.63
N ASP A 726 9.02 36.18 30.53
CA ASP A 726 10.00 35.13 30.79
C ASP A 726 11.17 35.14 29.77
N ALA A 727 10.94 35.68 28.56
CA ALA A 727 11.96 35.83 27.52
C ALA A 727 12.91 37.03 27.76
N MET A 728 12.60 37.87 28.76
CA MET A 728 13.36 39.07 29.14
C MET A 728 13.91 38.96 30.58
N PRO A 729 14.81 38.00 30.87
CA PRO A 729 15.32 37.78 32.23
C PRO A 729 16.12 38.97 32.79
N ASP A 730 16.76 39.75 31.91
CA ASP A 730 17.56 40.94 32.25
C ASP A 730 16.78 42.26 32.10
N GLY A 731 15.47 42.18 31.81
CA GLY A 731 14.62 43.33 31.53
C GLY A 731 14.49 43.62 30.04
N GLY A 732 13.63 44.58 29.68
CA GLY A 732 13.32 44.85 28.29
C GLY A 732 12.03 45.64 28.09
N VAL A 733 11.49 45.58 26.87
CA VAL A 733 10.28 46.27 26.45
C VAL A 733 9.26 45.23 26.00
N LEU A 734 8.10 45.21 26.67
CA LEU A 734 6.91 44.48 26.26
C LEU A 734 6.02 45.43 25.46
N THR A 735 5.83 45.17 24.17
CA THR A 735 4.95 45.97 23.31
C THR A 735 3.66 45.20 23.00
N VAL A 736 2.51 45.80 23.25
CA VAL A 736 1.20 45.25 22.82
C VAL A 736 0.57 46.19 21.79
N ASN A 737 0.31 45.67 20.60
CA ASN A 737 -0.19 46.46 19.47
C ASN A 737 -1.48 45.85 18.89
N THR A 738 -2.44 46.70 18.54
CA THR A 738 -3.66 46.29 17.83
C THR A 738 -3.79 47.06 16.52
N ALA A 739 -4.13 46.34 15.44
CA ALA A 739 -4.21 46.91 14.09
C ALA A 739 -5.38 46.31 13.29
N ARG A 740 -5.97 47.13 12.41
CA ARG A 740 -6.90 46.67 11.37
C ARG A 740 -6.12 46.37 10.09
N LEU A 741 -6.42 45.25 9.45
CA LEU A 741 -5.78 44.80 8.21
C LEU A 741 -6.83 44.65 7.11
N ALA A 742 -6.56 45.21 5.93
CA ALA A 742 -7.33 44.91 4.74
C ALA A 742 -6.79 43.62 4.12
N THR A 743 -7.63 42.60 3.99
CA THR A 743 -7.30 41.33 3.31
C THR A 743 -8.17 41.15 2.08
N ASP A 744 -7.76 40.28 1.14
CA ASP A 744 -8.52 39.97 -0.08
C ASP A 744 -9.92 39.39 0.20
N VAL A 745 -10.18 38.94 1.44
CA VAL A 745 -11.43 38.31 1.91
C VAL A 745 -12.22 39.23 2.88
N GLY A 746 -11.74 40.45 3.16
CA GLY A 746 -12.40 41.45 4.01
C GLY A 746 -11.50 42.11 5.07
N ASP A 747 -12.09 42.91 5.95
CA ASP A 747 -11.39 43.50 7.11
C ASP A 747 -11.05 42.43 8.16
N ALA A 748 -9.80 42.43 8.64
CA ALA A 748 -9.33 41.60 9.74
C ALA A 748 -8.78 42.46 10.89
N VAL A 749 -8.82 41.91 12.10
CA VAL A 749 -8.36 42.57 13.32
C VAL A 749 -7.19 41.77 13.90
N ARG A 750 -6.04 42.43 14.07
CA ARG A 750 -4.82 41.82 14.61
C ARG A 750 -4.49 42.37 15.99
N VAL A 751 -4.15 41.48 16.91
CA VAL A 751 -3.47 41.80 18.17
C VAL A 751 -2.11 41.12 18.20
N SER A 752 -1.06 41.87 18.52
CA SER A 752 0.31 41.38 18.57
C SER A 752 0.96 41.70 19.91
N VAL A 753 1.63 40.71 20.49
CA VAL A 753 2.46 40.86 21.69
C VAL A 753 3.90 40.65 21.27
N ALA A 754 4.74 41.65 21.51
CA ALA A 754 6.15 41.65 21.15
C ALA A 754 7.04 41.88 22.37
N ASP A 755 8.14 41.15 22.44
CA ASP A 755 9.24 41.35 23.38
C ASP A 755 10.55 41.62 22.62
N ASN A 756 11.50 42.25 23.30
CA ASN A 756 12.88 42.43 22.82
C ASN A 756 13.86 41.50 23.54
N GLY A 757 13.39 40.33 23.98
CA GLY A 757 14.15 39.36 24.75
C GLY A 757 15.06 38.47 23.90
N ILE A 758 15.33 37.27 24.40
CA ILE A 758 16.31 36.32 23.81
C ILE A 758 15.93 35.78 22.42
N GLY A 759 14.64 35.82 22.05
CA GLY A 759 14.13 35.29 20.79
C GLY A 759 14.27 33.76 20.61
N MET A 760 13.91 33.26 19.43
CA MET A 760 13.90 31.83 19.06
C MET A 760 14.77 31.58 17.82
N ASP A 761 15.50 30.46 17.81
CA ASP A 761 16.17 29.96 16.60
C ASP A 761 15.17 29.29 15.64
N ALA A 762 15.64 28.89 14.45
CA ALA A 762 14.78 28.31 13.40
C ALA A 762 14.16 26.96 13.78
N GLU A 763 14.79 26.20 14.69
CA GLU A 763 14.24 24.94 15.16
C GLU A 763 13.17 25.18 16.23
N ALA A 764 13.48 25.98 17.24
CA ALA A 764 12.55 26.39 18.28
C ALA A 764 11.32 27.09 17.70
N ARG A 765 11.47 27.96 16.69
CA ARG A 765 10.33 28.61 16.02
C ARG A 765 9.41 27.63 15.29
N ARG A 766 9.95 26.54 14.72
CA ARG A 766 9.11 25.51 14.07
C ARG A 766 8.37 24.64 15.07
N ARG A 767 8.97 24.42 16.24
CA ARG A 767 8.48 23.49 17.26
C ARG A 767 7.76 24.17 18.42
N CYS A 768 7.75 25.50 18.50
CA CYS A 768 7.19 26.25 19.64
C CYS A 768 5.68 26.07 19.83
N LEU A 769 4.98 25.61 18.78
CA LEU A 769 3.56 25.26 18.83
C LEU A 769 3.31 23.78 19.17
N GLU A 770 4.37 22.95 19.21
CA GLU A 770 4.26 21.55 19.63
C GLU A 770 3.98 21.47 21.15
N PRO A 771 2.98 20.68 21.59
CA PRO A 771 2.73 20.47 23.00
C PRO A 771 3.95 19.88 23.72
N PHE A 772 4.24 20.36 24.93
CA PHE A 772 5.36 19.95 25.80
C PHE A 772 6.75 20.36 25.31
N PHE A 773 6.86 21.08 24.18
CA PHE A 773 8.14 21.62 23.74
C PHE A 773 8.49 22.88 24.55
N THR A 774 9.69 22.91 25.14
CA THR A 774 10.17 24.03 25.95
C THR A 774 11.68 24.18 25.83
N THR A 775 12.15 25.43 25.73
CA THR A 775 13.58 25.78 25.81
C THR A 775 13.98 26.23 27.23
N LYS A 776 13.03 26.29 28.18
CA LYS A 776 13.22 26.81 29.55
C LYS A 776 13.55 25.71 30.60
N GLY A 777 13.83 24.48 30.16
CA GLY A 777 14.16 23.35 31.06
C GLY A 777 13.01 22.96 32.01
N GLU A 778 13.34 22.48 33.21
CA GLU A 778 12.39 22.00 34.24
C GLU A 778 11.37 23.05 34.73
N ARG A 779 11.59 24.34 34.43
CA ARG A 779 10.68 25.43 34.79
C ARG A 779 9.58 25.70 33.75
N GLY A 780 9.70 25.17 32.53
CA GLY A 780 8.76 25.42 31.44
C GLY A 780 7.86 24.22 31.18
N THR A 781 6.54 24.40 31.24
CA THR A 781 5.57 23.33 30.97
C THR A 781 5.44 22.98 29.49
N GLY A 782 5.91 23.85 28.59
CA GLY A 782 5.80 23.67 27.14
C GLY A 782 4.37 23.67 26.59
N LEU A 783 3.39 24.09 27.38
CA LEU A 783 1.97 24.11 26.99
C LEU A 783 1.45 25.51 26.62
N GLY A 784 2.15 26.58 27.00
CA GLY A 784 1.65 27.95 26.87
C GLY A 784 1.32 28.36 25.43
N LEU A 785 2.27 28.19 24.50
CA LEU A 785 2.05 28.54 23.08
C LEU A 785 1.11 27.58 22.36
N ALA A 786 1.12 26.30 22.75
CA ALA A 786 0.16 25.32 22.25
C ALA A 786 -1.28 25.71 22.63
N MET A 787 -1.52 26.19 23.87
CA MET A 787 -2.82 26.71 24.29
C MET A 787 -3.27 27.91 23.46
N VAL A 788 -2.37 28.86 23.18
CA VAL A 788 -2.66 30.01 22.33
C VAL A 788 -3.05 29.55 20.92
N TYR A 789 -2.36 28.56 20.35
CA TYR A 789 -2.71 27.96 19.07
C TYR A 789 -4.10 27.29 19.08
N GLY A 790 -4.44 26.58 20.15
CA GLY A 790 -5.76 25.97 20.33
C GLY A 790 -6.89 27.01 20.42
N VAL A 791 -6.68 28.10 21.18
CA VAL A 791 -7.63 29.23 21.25
C VAL A 791 -7.80 29.88 19.88
N ALA A 792 -6.70 30.10 19.15
CA ALA A 792 -6.73 30.69 17.81
C ALA A 792 -7.57 29.83 16.85
N GLN A 793 -7.34 28.51 16.81
CA GLN A 793 -8.15 27.59 15.99
C GLN A 793 -9.64 27.60 16.36
N ARG A 794 -9.99 27.61 17.65
CA ARG A 794 -11.40 27.64 18.10
C ARG A 794 -12.13 28.92 17.70
N HIS A 795 -11.39 30.02 17.59
CA HIS A 795 -11.92 31.34 17.22
C HIS A 795 -11.76 31.67 15.73
N GLY A 796 -11.28 30.72 14.92
CA GLY A 796 -11.00 30.96 13.50
C GLY A 796 -9.96 32.05 13.25
N ALA A 797 -9.02 32.22 14.20
CA ALA A 797 -7.95 33.21 14.13
C ALA A 797 -6.66 32.59 13.59
N GLU A 798 -5.95 33.34 12.75
CA GLU A 798 -4.61 32.99 12.29
C GLU A 798 -3.55 33.39 13.32
N LEU A 799 -2.57 32.52 13.55
CA LEU A 799 -1.47 32.74 14.49
C LEU A 799 -0.14 32.82 13.73
N ASP A 800 0.53 33.96 13.86
CA ASP A 800 1.84 34.22 13.27
C ASP A 800 2.91 34.39 14.34
N VAL A 801 4.08 33.76 14.12
CA VAL A 801 5.24 33.85 15.03
C VAL A 801 6.45 34.38 14.26
N LEU A 802 6.88 35.59 14.58
CA LEU A 802 8.10 36.22 14.07
C LEU A 802 9.12 36.28 15.20
N SER A 803 10.27 35.62 15.03
CA SER A 803 11.35 35.68 16.01
C SER A 803 12.69 35.30 15.37
N SER A 804 13.75 35.89 15.92
CA SER A 804 15.13 35.56 15.63
C SER A 804 15.98 35.70 16.92
N PRO A 805 17.06 34.92 17.07
CA PRO A 805 17.88 34.98 18.29
C PRO A 805 18.42 36.39 18.55
N GLY A 806 18.24 36.89 19.78
CA GLY A 806 18.70 38.20 20.24
C GLY A 806 17.88 39.41 19.77
N ALA A 807 16.84 39.22 18.97
CA ALA A 807 15.94 40.29 18.52
C ALA A 807 14.53 40.22 19.15
N GLY A 808 14.32 39.30 20.09
CA GLY A 808 13.03 39.04 20.70
C GLY A 808 12.05 38.23 19.84
N ALA A 809 10.79 38.20 20.26
CA ALA A 809 9.71 37.52 19.56
C ALA A 809 8.47 38.42 19.44
N THR A 810 7.76 38.28 18.33
CA THR A 810 6.45 38.90 18.08
C THR A 810 5.47 37.80 17.70
N ILE A 811 4.40 37.68 18.47
CA ILE A 811 3.34 36.71 18.23
C ILE A 811 2.05 37.49 17.95
N SER A 812 1.41 37.19 16.82
CA SER A 812 0.21 37.89 16.36
C SER A 812 -0.97 36.93 16.22
N LEU A 813 -2.14 37.37 16.66
CA LEU A 813 -3.43 36.71 16.43
C LEU A 813 -4.26 37.59 15.51
N THR A 814 -4.70 37.05 14.37
CA THR A 814 -5.49 37.76 13.36
C THR A 814 -6.88 37.14 13.28
N PHE A 815 -7.91 37.90 13.64
CA PHE A 815 -9.31 37.50 13.66
C PHE A 815 -10.06 38.11 12.47
N ALA A 816 -11.04 37.38 11.92
CA ALA A 816 -11.99 37.97 10.97
C ALA A 816 -12.91 38.99 11.66
N ARG A 817 -13.26 40.10 10.99
CA ARG A 817 -14.21 41.10 11.52
C ARG A 817 -15.58 40.47 11.77
N ALA A 818 -16.22 40.83 12.89
CA ALA A 818 -17.64 40.54 13.09
C ALA A 818 -18.48 41.31 12.04
N ALA A 819 -19.29 40.62 11.24
CA ALA A 819 -20.26 41.31 10.38
C ALA A 819 -21.19 42.16 11.26
N ASP A 820 -21.27 43.46 11.00
CA ASP A 820 -22.20 44.36 11.70
C ASP A 820 -23.64 43.88 11.48
N ASP A 821 -24.24 43.25 12.49
CA ASP A 821 -25.67 43.41 12.71
C ASP A 821 -26.05 43.19 14.18
N ARG A 822 -26.67 44.23 14.74
CA ARG A 822 -27.35 44.34 16.04
C ARG A 822 -26.47 44.34 17.29
N ALA A 823 -26.08 45.56 17.68
CA ALA A 823 -26.07 45.94 19.09
C ALA A 823 -27.44 45.58 19.70
N ALA A 824 -27.52 44.46 20.41
CA ALA A 824 -28.66 44.14 21.24
C ALA A 824 -28.71 45.16 22.39
N PRO A 825 -29.88 45.74 22.70
CA PRO A 825 -29.99 46.76 23.73
C PRO A 825 -29.66 46.15 25.08
N THR A 826 -28.69 46.75 25.78
CA THR A 826 -28.48 46.54 27.22
C THR A 826 -29.75 46.96 27.95
N THR A 827 -30.63 46.00 28.20
CA THR A 827 -31.72 46.18 29.16
C THR A 827 -31.12 45.91 30.54
N PRO A 828 -31.05 46.89 31.46
CA PRO A 828 -30.61 46.62 32.82
C PRO A 828 -31.58 45.61 33.44
N ALA A 829 -31.07 44.48 33.95
CA ALA A 829 -31.88 43.57 34.74
C ALA A 829 -32.47 44.35 35.92
N ALA A 830 -33.80 44.44 35.96
CA ALA A 830 -34.51 45.16 37.00
C ALA A 830 -34.20 44.56 38.38
N VAL A 831 -33.68 45.39 39.28
CA VAL A 831 -33.61 45.07 40.71
C VAL A 831 -35.04 44.87 41.23
N PRO A 832 -35.34 43.84 42.02
CA PRO A 832 -36.68 43.67 42.60
C PRO A 832 -37.04 44.92 43.42
N ARG A 833 -38.16 45.58 43.10
CA ARG A 833 -38.62 46.80 43.81
C ARG A 833 -39.15 46.54 45.24
N ARG A 834 -39.04 45.30 45.76
CA ARG A 834 -39.54 44.89 47.09
C ARG A 834 -38.42 44.18 47.87
N ARG A 835 -38.26 44.58 49.14
CA ARG A 835 -37.41 43.92 50.14
C ARG A 835 -37.99 42.54 50.50
N LEU A 836 -37.21 41.48 50.31
CA LEU A 836 -37.62 40.08 50.53
C LEU A 836 -36.89 39.52 51.75
N ARG A 837 -37.51 38.57 52.45
CA ARG A 837 -36.91 37.83 53.57
C ARG A 837 -36.51 36.44 53.08
N LEU A 838 -35.20 36.18 53.03
CA LEU A 838 -34.62 34.98 52.42
C LEU A 838 -33.94 34.13 53.49
N LEU A 839 -34.06 32.81 53.38
CA LEU A 839 -33.31 31.85 54.20
C LEU A 839 -32.26 31.15 53.33
N LEU A 840 -30.98 31.23 53.72
CA LEU A 840 -29.87 30.53 53.06
C LEU A 840 -29.39 29.38 53.94
N VAL A 841 -29.39 28.16 53.41
CA VAL A 841 -29.00 26.93 54.12
C VAL A 841 -27.86 26.26 53.35
N ASP A 842 -26.65 26.28 53.93
CA ASP A 842 -25.43 25.69 53.36
C ASP A 842 -24.51 25.34 54.53
N ASP A 843 -23.60 24.38 54.38
CA ASP A 843 -22.63 24.00 55.40
C ASP A 843 -21.29 24.75 55.27
N ASP A 844 -21.10 25.51 54.18
CA ASP A 844 -19.96 26.41 53.97
C ASP A 844 -20.25 27.83 54.52
N PRO A 845 -19.63 28.23 55.66
CA PRO A 845 -19.85 29.53 56.27
C PRO A 845 -19.29 30.69 55.42
N VAL A 846 -18.28 30.44 54.57
CA VAL A 846 -17.68 31.46 53.69
C VAL A 846 -18.66 31.79 52.56
N LEU A 847 -19.26 30.77 51.96
CA LEU A 847 -20.26 30.96 50.91
C LEU A 847 -21.55 31.59 51.44
N LEU A 848 -22.04 31.15 52.61
CA LEU A 848 -23.21 31.78 53.25
C LEU A 848 -22.98 33.27 53.46
N LYS A 849 -21.78 33.65 53.94
CA LYS A 849 -21.44 35.05 54.17
C LYS A 849 -21.39 35.84 52.87
N ALA A 850 -20.75 35.31 51.83
CA ALA A 850 -20.65 35.97 50.53
C ALA A 850 -22.02 36.17 49.85
N LEU A 851 -22.90 35.16 49.89
CA LEU A 851 -24.25 35.25 49.35
C LEU A 851 -25.14 36.19 50.16
N SER A 852 -25.03 36.15 51.49
CA SER A 852 -25.74 37.06 52.39
C SER A 852 -25.37 38.51 52.09
N ASP A 853 -24.08 38.83 52.04
CA ASP A 853 -23.61 40.20 51.80
C ASP A 853 -24.07 40.72 50.42
N ALA A 854 -24.08 39.87 49.40
CA ALA A 854 -24.55 40.25 48.07
C ALA A 854 -26.07 40.51 48.02
N LEU A 855 -26.88 39.67 48.66
CA LEU A 855 -28.34 39.78 48.66
C LEU A 855 -28.84 40.88 49.63
N GLU A 856 -28.14 41.13 50.73
CA GLU A 856 -28.41 42.27 51.62
C GLU A 856 -28.07 43.61 50.94
N ASN A 857 -27.00 43.66 50.16
CA ASN A 857 -26.68 44.83 49.31
C ASN A 857 -27.75 45.12 48.25
N ASP A 858 -28.46 44.09 47.79
CA ASP A 858 -29.64 44.24 46.91
C ASP A 858 -30.91 44.67 47.66
N GLY A 859 -30.83 44.84 48.99
CA GLY A 859 -31.89 45.37 49.85
C GLY A 859 -32.77 44.30 50.52
N HIS A 860 -32.45 43.00 50.37
CA HIS A 860 -33.16 41.90 51.02
C HIS A 860 -32.76 41.75 52.50
N VAL A 861 -33.53 40.98 53.26
CA VAL A 861 -33.21 40.56 54.63
C VAL A 861 -32.86 39.09 54.57
N VAL A 862 -31.62 38.74 54.89
CA VAL A 862 -31.12 37.37 54.75
C VAL A 862 -30.95 36.75 56.14
N THR A 863 -31.44 35.53 56.32
CA THR A 863 -31.14 34.69 57.47
C THR A 863 -30.28 33.54 56.99
N ILE A 864 -29.12 33.34 57.61
CA ILE A 864 -28.21 32.24 57.29
C ILE A 864 -28.40 31.09 58.28
N ALA A 865 -28.35 29.86 57.80
CA ALA A 865 -28.39 28.65 58.59
C ALA A 865 -27.25 27.73 58.16
N ASN A 866 -26.37 27.39 59.10
CA ASN A 866 -25.22 26.52 58.84
C ASN A 866 -25.67 25.04 58.93
N GLY A 867 -25.96 24.46 57.77
CA GLY A 867 -26.43 23.07 57.62
C GLY A 867 -27.96 22.88 57.72
N GLY A 868 -28.42 21.74 57.22
CA GLY A 868 -29.85 21.47 56.99
C GLY A 868 -30.72 21.45 58.24
N GLY A 869 -30.22 20.93 59.37
CA GLY A 869 -30.96 20.90 60.64
C GLY A 869 -31.28 22.30 61.16
N ALA A 870 -30.28 23.20 61.18
CA ALA A 870 -30.46 24.60 61.55
C ALA A 870 -31.39 25.35 60.59
N GLY A 871 -31.39 24.98 59.30
CA GLY A 871 -32.28 25.55 58.30
C GLY A 871 -33.76 25.23 58.56
N ILE A 872 -34.07 23.98 58.94
CA ILE A 872 -35.44 23.57 59.28
C ILE A 872 -35.92 24.28 60.56
N GLU A 873 -35.09 24.30 61.61
CA GLU A 873 -35.42 24.99 62.88
C GLU A 873 -35.67 26.49 62.68
N ALA A 874 -34.81 27.16 61.89
CA ALA A 874 -34.98 28.58 61.56
C ALA A 874 -36.28 28.85 60.79
N PHE A 875 -36.66 27.94 59.90
CA PHE A 875 -37.93 28.03 59.17
C PHE A 875 -39.15 27.79 60.07
N GLU A 876 -39.10 26.78 60.94
CA GLU A 876 -40.15 26.48 61.92
C GLU A 876 -40.39 27.64 62.89
N ALA A 877 -39.32 28.24 63.42
CA ALA A 877 -39.41 29.39 64.32
C ALA A 877 -40.08 30.62 63.67
N SER A 878 -40.05 30.72 62.33
CA SER A 878 -40.69 31.81 61.59
C SER A 878 -42.20 31.65 61.36
N GLN A 879 -42.78 30.48 61.68
CA GLN A 879 -44.21 30.19 61.44
C GLN A 879 -45.17 31.04 62.29
N GLY A 880 -44.69 31.60 63.41
CA GLY A 880 -45.45 32.50 64.30
C GLY A 880 -45.24 34.00 64.06
N GLY A 881 -44.45 34.39 63.06
CA GLY A 881 -44.08 35.79 62.79
C GLY A 881 -43.95 36.10 61.28
N ASP A 882 -43.06 37.03 60.92
CA ASP A 882 -42.79 37.34 59.51
C ASP A 882 -42.27 36.07 58.80
N ARG A 883 -42.87 35.73 57.66
CA ARG A 883 -42.51 34.53 56.86
C ARG A 883 -41.33 34.78 55.92
N PHE A 884 -40.68 33.70 55.49
CA PHE A 884 -39.67 33.76 54.41
C PHE A 884 -40.33 33.74 53.04
N ASP A 885 -39.89 34.63 52.15
CA ASP A 885 -40.36 34.75 50.77
C ASP A 885 -39.71 33.70 49.84
N ALA A 886 -38.49 33.23 50.14
CA ALA A 886 -37.85 32.10 49.45
C ALA A 886 -36.74 31.47 50.32
N VAL A 887 -36.45 30.20 50.08
CA VAL A 887 -35.38 29.45 50.75
C VAL A 887 -34.39 28.90 49.73
N PHE A 888 -33.10 29.13 49.96
CA PHE A 888 -32.02 28.52 49.21
C PHE A 888 -31.38 27.42 50.05
N THR A 889 -31.20 26.24 49.50
CA THR A 889 -30.55 25.12 50.20
C THR A 889 -29.51 24.46 49.32
N ASP A 890 -28.36 24.11 49.87
CA ASP A 890 -27.41 23.20 49.21
C ASP A 890 -27.96 21.77 49.24
N LEU A 891 -27.61 20.97 48.24
CA LEU A 891 -27.93 19.55 48.20
C LEU A 891 -27.04 18.73 49.16
N GLY A 892 -25.75 19.05 49.22
CA GLY A 892 -24.69 18.21 49.78
C GLY A 892 -24.31 18.48 51.23
N MET A 893 -25.28 18.60 52.14
CA MET A 893 -25.01 18.94 53.55
C MET A 893 -24.92 17.70 54.48
N PRO A 894 -24.02 17.68 55.49
CA PRO A 894 -23.94 16.63 56.49
C PRO A 894 -25.20 16.48 57.34
N TYR A 895 -25.53 15.24 57.73
CA TYR A 895 -26.67 14.83 58.59
C TYR A 895 -28.08 15.06 58.01
N VAL A 896 -28.37 16.25 57.49
CA VAL A 896 -29.64 16.62 56.85
C VAL A 896 -29.35 17.26 55.49
N ASP A 897 -29.69 16.54 54.42
CA ASP A 897 -29.48 16.99 53.05
C ASP A 897 -30.53 18.02 52.57
N GLY A 898 -30.23 18.70 51.46
CA GLY A 898 -31.13 19.73 50.92
C GLY A 898 -32.51 19.23 50.49
N ARG A 899 -32.63 17.95 50.15
CA ARG A 899 -33.92 17.34 49.78
C ARG A 899 -34.81 17.19 51.01
N ARG A 900 -34.25 16.80 52.15
CA ARG A 900 -34.97 16.73 53.43
C ARG A 900 -35.35 18.11 53.94
N VAL A 901 -34.48 19.11 53.76
CA VAL A 901 -34.82 20.52 54.06
C VAL A 901 -35.99 20.98 53.20
N ALA A 902 -35.94 20.76 51.88
CA ALA A 902 -37.02 21.11 50.96
C ALA A 902 -38.35 20.42 51.33
N ALA A 903 -38.32 19.12 51.62
CA ALA A 903 -39.50 18.35 52.02
C ALA A 903 -40.11 18.84 53.35
N ALA A 904 -39.27 19.15 54.35
CA ALA A 904 -39.73 19.70 55.62
C ALA A 904 -40.38 21.09 55.45
N ILE A 905 -39.75 21.95 54.66
CA ILE A 905 -40.25 23.31 54.37
C ILE A 905 -41.58 23.24 53.61
N LYS A 906 -41.69 22.40 52.57
CA LYS A 906 -42.94 22.22 51.81
C LYS A 906 -44.05 21.57 52.65
N GLY A 907 -43.70 20.72 53.62
CA GLY A 907 -44.65 20.15 54.58
C GLY A 907 -45.26 21.19 55.53
N LEU A 908 -44.50 22.23 55.87
CA LEU A 908 -44.92 23.33 56.75
C LEU A 908 -45.57 24.50 55.98
N SER A 909 -45.06 24.80 54.78
CA SER A 909 -45.57 25.84 53.88
C SER A 909 -45.40 25.41 52.43
N ALA A 910 -46.46 24.86 51.85
CA ALA A 910 -46.45 24.39 50.46
C ALA A 910 -46.17 25.51 49.44
N THR A 911 -46.48 26.77 49.79
CA THR A 911 -46.37 27.93 48.92
C THR A 911 -45.00 28.60 48.92
N THR A 912 -44.12 28.28 49.88
CA THR A 912 -42.79 28.91 49.94
C THR A 912 -41.88 28.32 48.85
N PRO A 913 -41.28 29.15 47.96
CA PRO A 913 -40.32 28.70 46.96
C PRO A 913 -39.04 28.17 47.61
N VAL A 914 -38.59 26.98 47.18
CA VAL A 914 -37.33 26.35 47.58
C VAL A 914 -36.43 26.22 46.35
N ILE A 915 -35.27 26.87 46.42
CA ILE A 915 -34.27 26.91 45.35
C ILE A 915 -33.08 26.06 45.79
N LEU A 916 -32.76 25.02 45.02
CA LEU A 916 -31.64 24.13 45.30
C LEU A 916 -30.36 24.65 44.63
N LEU A 917 -29.28 24.80 45.38
CA LEU A 917 -27.93 25.06 44.86
C LEU A 917 -27.19 23.73 44.72
N THR A 918 -26.58 23.44 43.56
CA THR A 918 -25.85 22.17 43.35
C THR A 918 -24.54 22.36 42.59
N GLY A 919 -23.50 21.61 42.95
CA GLY A 919 -22.22 21.56 42.19
C GLY A 919 -22.28 20.80 40.85
N TRP A 920 -23.42 20.17 40.50
CA TRP A 920 -23.59 19.31 39.31
C TRP A 920 -24.39 20.02 38.19
N GLY A 921 -24.16 21.32 38.03
CA GLY A 921 -25.04 22.29 37.37
C GLY A 921 -25.30 22.19 35.87
N GLN A 922 -25.07 21.06 35.20
CA GLN A 922 -25.54 20.84 33.81
C GLN A 922 -26.07 19.42 33.54
N GLY A 923 -25.63 18.40 34.30
CA GLY A 923 -26.08 17.02 34.09
C GLY A 923 -27.52 16.73 34.56
N LEU A 924 -28.05 17.53 35.50
CA LEU A 924 -29.42 17.40 36.03
C LEU A 924 -30.45 18.28 35.33
N LEU A 925 -30.03 19.25 34.52
CA LEU A 925 -30.93 20.12 33.74
C LEU A 925 -31.31 19.49 32.39
N ALA A 926 -30.62 18.43 31.96
CA ALA A 926 -30.84 17.79 30.66
C ALA A 926 -32.13 16.95 30.56
N ASP A 927 -32.75 16.61 31.70
CA ASP A 927 -33.93 15.73 31.76
C ASP A 927 -35.22 16.42 32.26
N ASP A 928 -35.24 17.75 32.46
CA ASP A 928 -36.41 18.51 33.00
C ASP A 928 -36.98 17.98 34.35
N ASP A 929 -36.30 17.05 35.01
CA ASP A 929 -36.77 16.36 36.21
C ASP A 929 -36.35 17.12 37.48
N VAL A 930 -37.07 18.22 37.77
CA VAL A 930 -36.89 18.97 39.03
C VAL A 930 -37.26 18.04 40.19
N PRO A 931 -36.37 17.80 41.18
CA PRO A 931 -36.68 16.88 42.26
C PRO A 931 -37.94 17.32 43.05
N PRO A 932 -38.73 16.37 43.58
CA PRO A 932 -39.95 16.70 44.31
C PRO A 932 -39.65 17.64 45.50
N HIS A 933 -40.53 18.63 45.71
CA HIS A 933 -40.44 19.69 46.73
C HIS A 933 -39.45 20.83 46.45
N ILE A 934 -38.77 20.84 45.30
CA ILE A 934 -37.90 21.94 44.84
C ILE A 934 -38.57 22.68 43.69
N ASP A 935 -38.52 24.01 43.70
CA ASP A 935 -39.17 24.85 42.68
C ASP A 935 -38.19 25.35 41.61
N LEU A 936 -36.89 25.39 41.92
CA LEU A 936 -35.84 25.77 40.98
C LEU A 936 -34.48 25.18 41.39
N VAL A 937 -33.65 24.83 40.43
CA VAL A 937 -32.27 24.37 40.65
C VAL A 937 -31.30 25.37 40.02
N LEU A 938 -30.27 25.77 40.77
CA LEU A 938 -29.18 26.64 40.32
C LEU A 938 -27.82 25.96 40.57
N SER A 939 -26.80 26.33 39.79
CA SER A 939 -25.43 25.81 39.93
C SER A 939 -24.66 26.49 41.07
N LYS A 940 -23.77 25.77 41.76
CA LYS A 940 -22.83 26.27 42.77
C LYS A 940 -21.43 26.46 42.12
N PRO A 941 -20.79 27.65 42.22
CA PRO A 941 -21.30 28.88 42.81
C PRO A 941 -22.31 29.59 41.88
N PRO A 942 -23.44 30.09 42.41
CA PRO A 942 -24.46 30.73 41.58
C PRO A 942 -24.01 32.12 41.12
N LYS A 943 -24.28 32.46 39.85
CA LYS A 943 -24.01 33.82 39.35
C LYS A 943 -25.05 34.78 39.93
N LEU A 944 -24.62 35.97 40.35
CA LEU A 944 -25.50 36.97 40.97
C LEU A 944 -26.71 37.35 40.08
N ARG A 945 -26.53 37.35 38.75
CA ARG A 945 -27.62 37.60 37.79
C ARG A 945 -28.69 36.51 37.80
N GLU A 946 -28.28 35.25 37.95
CA GLU A 946 -29.19 34.09 38.00
C GLU A 946 -29.97 34.08 39.32
N LEU A 947 -29.33 34.43 40.45
CA LEU A 947 -30.00 34.62 41.74
C LEU A 947 -31.08 35.71 41.66
N ARG A 948 -30.76 36.87 41.06
CA ARG A 948 -31.72 37.98 40.89
C ARG A 948 -32.89 37.59 39.97
N ALA A 949 -32.61 36.88 38.88
CA ALA A 949 -33.64 36.39 37.97
C ALA A 949 -34.55 35.35 38.63
N ALA A 950 -33.98 34.44 39.43
CA ALA A 950 -34.72 33.45 40.22
C ALA A 950 -35.65 34.15 41.23
N LEU A 951 -35.16 35.14 41.97
CA LEU A 951 -35.97 35.90 42.92
C LEU A 951 -37.09 36.70 42.21
N ALA A 952 -36.81 37.31 41.06
CA ALA A 952 -37.82 38.02 40.27
C ALA A 952 -38.95 37.10 39.77
N ARG A 953 -38.63 35.84 39.43
CA ARG A 953 -39.59 34.84 38.95
C ARG A 953 -40.65 34.45 40.00
N PHE A 954 -40.29 34.48 41.28
CA PHE A 954 -41.18 34.08 42.38
C PHE A 954 -41.78 35.26 43.16
N THR A 955 -41.55 36.49 42.70
CA THR A 955 -42.00 37.73 43.38
C THR A 955 -42.83 38.67 42.49
N THR A 956 -43.22 38.19 41.31
CA THR A 956 -44.33 38.73 40.50
C THR A 956 -45.63 38.05 40.87
#